data_AF-A0AAU8FR74-F1
#
_entry.id   AF-A0AAU8FR74-F1
#
_cell.length_a   1.000
_cell.length_b   1.000
_cell.length_c   1.000
_cell.angle_alpha   90.00
_cell.angle_beta   90.00
_cell.angle_gamma   90.00
#
_symmetry.space_group_name_H-M   'P 1'
#
loop_
_entity.id
_entity.type
_entity.pdbx_description
1 polymer ?
#
loop_
_entity_poly.entity_id
_entity_poly.type
_entity_poly.pdbx_seq_one_letter_code
_entity_poly.pdbx_strand_id
1 'polypeptide(L)'
;MKRGIILILSICLFVTGFVQAQVQKAKAHWTYSFSKPEVKKGETVDLIFTATIDKDWYMYSSDFDPDLGPMLTTFTFEKNNTFETVGKLKPQNPKTKFEEVWGGNVRYFEGKGVFKQTVKILADNPVIKGTSEYQTCSHVSGLCIPGGEDFEFKGLKVTAAAPANEQPSLGATTPADKPGVAPATAPAAPASNDTAVAVSASDIPATSPAAAASAAETVQKASSEAPAASGSLLGFALAAFLSGLLALLTPCVFPIIPMTVSFFTNQEKGKFKAFLYGISIILIYTLIGTVVSRLNGPAFANFLSTHWLPNLLFFAIFITFGLSFLGLFEIVLPSGFVNKMDQKADQGGYAGVFFMAFTLVLVSFSCTGPIVGSLLVASAGGEVVKPIVGMAAFSAAFAIPFTSFALFPQWLKSLPKSGGWLNTVKVVLGFLELALALKFFSIADQVYHWHLLDREVYLAFWIVIFGLLGFYLLGKIRTPHDSPVEKVSVPRLLLAIVTFTFVVYMIPGMWGAPLKALAGYLPPQSTLDFDLSKRTAAPASTGVSTEARKYADLFHLPHELEGFFDYREALAYAKKVNKPVFIDFTGHGCVNCREMEARVWVDPAVLQRLRNDYVIVALYVDDKTELPEAQWYTSKYDNKVKKTIGAQNADLQIVKYNNNAQPHYCLVDHEGNLLVPPKNYDLDPAKFAAFLDSGKAAFVRK
;
A
#
# COMPACT_ATOMS: atom_id res chain seq x y z
N MET A 1 -24.43 32.45 -22.14
CA MET A 1 -23.46 31.85 -21.18
C MET A 1 -24.09 31.37 -19.88
N LYS A 2 -24.88 32.18 -19.13
CA LYS A 2 -25.48 31.74 -17.84
C LYS A 2 -26.42 30.52 -17.94
N ARG A 3 -27.22 30.41 -19.00
CA ARG A 3 -28.13 29.26 -19.22
C ARG A 3 -27.40 27.94 -19.55
N GLY A 4 -26.24 28.00 -20.21
CA GLY A 4 -25.44 26.80 -20.53
C GLY A 4 -24.69 26.25 -19.32
N ILE A 5 -24.20 27.14 -18.44
CA ILE A 5 -23.54 26.74 -17.20
C ILE A 5 -24.54 26.10 -16.23
N ILE A 6 -25.76 26.65 -16.12
CA ILE A 6 -26.83 26.05 -15.30
C ILE A 6 -27.29 24.71 -15.88
N LEU A 7 -27.38 24.58 -17.21
CA LEU A 7 -27.72 23.30 -17.84
C LEU A 7 -26.63 22.24 -17.62
N ILE A 8 -25.34 22.60 -17.69
CA ILE A 8 -24.23 21.67 -17.43
C ILE A 8 -24.10 21.33 -15.94
N LEU A 9 -24.31 22.30 -15.05
CA LEU A 9 -24.34 22.07 -13.59
C LEU A 9 -25.52 21.19 -13.21
N SER A 10 -26.70 21.43 -13.80
CA SER A 10 -27.89 20.61 -13.60
C SER A 10 -27.75 19.22 -14.23
N ILE A 11 -27.06 19.06 -15.36
CA ILE A 11 -26.74 17.74 -15.94
C ILE A 11 -25.70 17.02 -15.08
N CYS A 12 -24.69 17.70 -14.52
CA CYS A 12 -23.76 17.09 -13.55
C CYS A 12 -24.46 16.73 -12.23
N LEU A 13 -25.44 17.52 -11.77
CA LEU A 13 -26.28 17.19 -10.61
C LEU A 13 -27.29 16.06 -10.91
N PHE A 14 -27.82 15.98 -12.14
CA PHE A 14 -28.72 14.90 -12.54
C PHE A 14 -27.98 13.57 -12.75
N VAL A 15 -26.76 13.61 -13.28
CA VAL A 15 -25.90 12.42 -13.44
C VAL A 15 -25.41 11.91 -12.09
N THR A 16 -25.27 12.77 -11.07
CA THR A 16 -24.99 12.32 -9.68
C THR A 16 -26.24 11.81 -8.95
N GLY A 17 -27.45 12.22 -9.35
CA GLY A 17 -28.72 11.75 -8.76
C GLY A 17 -29.28 10.46 -9.34
N PHE A 18 -28.91 10.07 -10.56
CA PHE A 18 -29.48 8.89 -11.25
C PHE A 18 -28.59 7.64 -11.27
N VAL A 19 -27.42 7.65 -10.64
CA VAL A 19 -26.68 6.40 -10.38
C VAL A 19 -27.19 5.77 -9.10
N GLN A 20 -28.47 5.34 -9.13
CA GLN A 20 -28.80 4.07 -8.50
C GLN A 20 -28.17 3.01 -9.39
N ALA A 21 -26.85 2.81 -9.25
CA ALA A 21 -26.21 1.62 -9.76
C ALA A 21 -26.81 0.47 -8.94
N GLN A 22 -27.92 -0.09 -9.44
CA GLN A 22 -28.29 -1.44 -9.08
C GLN A 22 -27.09 -2.28 -9.47
N VAL A 23 -26.33 -2.71 -8.46
CA VAL A 23 -25.39 -3.81 -8.56
C VAL A 23 -26.11 -4.86 -9.38
N GLN A 24 -25.67 -5.09 -10.62
CA GLN A 24 -26.24 -6.13 -11.47
C GLN A 24 -25.94 -7.43 -10.73
N LYS A 25 -26.94 -7.93 -9.98
CA LYS A 25 -26.83 -9.21 -9.29
C LYS A 25 -26.60 -10.30 -10.33
N ALA A 26 -25.80 -11.29 -9.95
CA ALA A 26 -25.57 -12.46 -10.79
C ALA A 26 -26.92 -13.06 -11.22
N LYS A 27 -27.01 -13.49 -12.48
CA LYS A 27 -28.26 -13.81 -13.17
C LYS A 27 -28.64 -15.29 -12.99
N ALA A 28 -28.37 -15.81 -11.80
CA ALA A 28 -28.69 -17.19 -11.42
C ALA A 28 -29.27 -17.21 -10.01
N HIS A 29 -30.33 -17.98 -9.84
CA HIS A 29 -31.07 -18.16 -8.59
C HIS A 29 -30.93 -19.59 -8.09
N TRP A 30 -30.50 -19.75 -6.85
CA TRP A 30 -30.19 -21.06 -6.28
C TRP A 30 -31.33 -21.66 -5.46
N THR A 31 -31.46 -22.98 -5.56
CA THR A 31 -32.31 -23.81 -4.70
C THR A 31 -31.52 -25.02 -4.24
N TYR A 32 -31.73 -25.42 -2.98
CA TYR A 32 -30.95 -26.45 -2.30
C TYR A 32 -31.88 -27.56 -1.81
N SER A 33 -31.56 -28.82 -2.12
CA SER A 33 -32.35 -29.96 -1.67
C SER A 33 -31.50 -31.20 -1.41
N PHE A 34 -32.01 -32.10 -0.59
CA PHE A 34 -31.40 -33.40 -0.37
C PHE A 34 -31.95 -34.42 -1.36
N SER A 35 -31.11 -35.34 -1.80
CA SER A 35 -31.54 -36.51 -2.61
C SER A 35 -32.49 -37.45 -1.87
N LYS A 36 -32.42 -37.49 -0.53
CA LYS A 36 -33.34 -38.24 0.34
C LYS A 36 -33.81 -37.34 1.48
N PRO A 37 -35.09 -37.39 1.88
CA PRO A 37 -35.63 -36.60 2.99
C PRO A 37 -35.21 -37.13 4.37
N GLU A 38 -34.76 -38.39 4.44
CA GLU A 38 -34.36 -39.08 5.66
C GLU A 38 -33.11 -39.94 5.42
N VAL A 39 -32.19 -39.96 6.38
CA VAL A 39 -30.93 -40.70 6.31
C VAL A 39 -30.54 -41.20 7.70
N LYS A 40 -29.85 -42.36 7.78
CA LYS A 40 -29.32 -42.84 9.06
C LYS A 40 -27.99 -42.16 9.39
N LYS A 41 -27.70 -42.01 10.69
CA LYS A 41 -26.37 -41.55 11.15
C LYS A 41 -25.29 -42.49 10.60
N GLY A 42 -24.27 -41.92 9.95
CA GLY A 42 -23.18 -42.63 9.29
C GLY A 42 -23.43 -43.00 7.83
N GLU A 43 -24.65 -42.80 7.30
CA GLU A 43 -24.99 -43.01 5.89
C GLU A 43 -24.71 -41.73 5.06
N THR A 44 -24.52 -41.91 3.75
CA THR A 44 -24.27 -40.82 2.80
C THR A 44 -25.55 -40.31 2.14
N VAL A 45 -25.62 -39.00 1.92
CA VAL A 45 -26.70 -38.32 1.17
C VAL A 45 -26.09 -37.35 0.17
N ASP A 46 -26.71 -37.22 -1.01
CA ASP A 46 -26.32 -36.18 -1.97
C ASP A 46 -27.03 -34.86 -1.66
N LEU A 47 -26.23 -33.79 -1.59
CA LEU A 47 -26.66 -32.40 -1.62
C LEU A 47 -26.83 -31.97 -3.08
N ILE A 48 -28.03 -31.51 -3.43
CA ILE A 48 -28.38 -31.08 -4.78
C ILE A 48 -28.49 -29.56 -4.81
N PHE A 49 -27.61 -28.93 -5.59
CA PHE A 49 -27.61 -27.50 -5.85
C PHE A 49 -28.20 -27.26 -7.23
N THR A 50 -29.30 -26.52 -7.31
CA THR A 50 -29.98 -26.20 -8.57
C THR A 50 -29.98 -24.71 -8.82
N ALA A 51 -29.26 -24.28 -9.85
CA ALA A 51 -29.27 -22.91 -10.35
C ALA A 51 -30.32 -22.77 -11.47
N THR A 52 -31.23 -21.82 -11.32
CA THR A 52 -32.10 -21.32 -12.40
C THR A 52 -31.43 -20.09 -13.00
N ILE A 53 -31.08 -20.13 -14.29
CA ILE A 53 -30.29 -19.09 -14.97
C ILE A 53 -31.25 -18.27 -15.83
N ASP A 54 -31.14 -16.94 -15.77
CA ASP A 54 -32.00 -16.04 -16.53
C ASP A 54 -31.86 -16.27 -18.05
N LYS A 55 -32.92 -15.94 -18.79
CA LYS A 55 -32.94 -16.03 -20.25
C LYS A 55 -31.80 -15.21 -20.86
N ASP A 56 -31.13 -15.77 -21.87
CA ASP A 56 -29.98 -15.20 -22.58
C ASP A 56 -28.66 -15.12 -21.79
N TRP A 57 -28.60 -15.79 -20.62
CA TRP A 57 -27.41 -15.98 -19.81
C TRP A 57 -27.02 -17.45 -19.68
N TYR A 58 -25.74 -17.68 -19.43
CA TYR A 58 -25.17 -18.99 -19.15
C TYR A 58 -24.22 -18.95 -17.95
N MET A 59 -23.99 -20.09 -17.31
CA MET A 59 -23.13 -20.24 -16.14
C MET A 59 -22.09 -21.33 -16.36
N TYR A 60 -20.83 -21.06 -16.00
CA TYR A 60 -19.77 -22.06 -16.13
C TYR A 60 -19.96 -23.23 -15.15
N SER A 61 -19.60 -24.43 -15.59
CA SER A 61 -19.65 -25.66 -14.80
C SER A 61 -18.48 -25.73 -13.80
N SER A 62 -18.36 -26.85 -13.09
CA SER A 62 -17.31 -27.11 -12.12
C SER A 62 -16.24 -28.11 -12.62
N ASP A 63 -16.35 -28.55 -13.89
CA ASP A 63 -15.62 -29.71 -14.44
C ASP A 63 -14.92 -29.44 -15.77
N PHE A 64 -14.13 -28.37 -15.83
CA PHE A 64 -13.16 -28.10 -16.91
C PHE A 64 -11.86 -27.55 -16.33
N ASP A 65 -10.88 -27.28 -17.18
CA ASP A 65 -9.55 -26.82 -16.76
C ASP A 65 -9.62 -25.51 -15.94
N PRO A 66 -9.22 -25.51 -14.66
CA PRO A 66 -9.28 -24.32 -13.81
C PRO A 66 -8.31 -23.22 -14.24
N ASP A 67 -7.28 -23.53 -15.02
CA ASP A 67 -6.28 -22.56 -15.48
C ASP A 67 -6.67 -21.87 -16.80
N LEU A 68 -7.81 -22.25 -17.39
CA LEU A 68 -8.27 -21.72 -18.68
C LEU A 68 -8.77 -20.26 -18.60
N GLY A 69 -9.07 -19.76 -17.40
CA GLY A 69 -9.42 -18.36 -17.15
C GLY A 69 -10.83 -18.05 -16.64
N PRO A 70 -11.92 -18.70 -17.10
CA PRO A 70 -13.26 -18.42 -16.55
C PRO A 70 -13.43 -19.00 -15.15
N MET A 71 -14.24 -18.34 -14.31
CA MET A 71 -14.45 -18.77 -12.92
C MET A 71 -15.35 -20.01 -12.86
N LEU A 72 -14.82 -21.12 -12.35
CA LEU A 72 -15.58 -22.36 -12.15
C LEU A 72 -16.61 -22.18 -11.05
N THR A 73 -17.76 -22.85 -11.20
CA THR A 73 -18.74 -22.94 -10.10
C THR A 73 -18.18 -23.84 -9.00
N THR A 74 -18.05 -23.31 -7.78
CA THR A 74 -17.55 -24.05 -6.62
C THR A 74 -18.45 -23.87 -5.41
N PHE A 75 -18.46 -24.87 -4.53
CA PHE A 75 -19.15 -24.82 -3.24
C PHE A 75 -18.14 -25.11 -2.14
N THR A 76 -17.92 -24.13 -1.26
CA THR A 76 -17.01 -24.24 -0.13
C THR A 76 -17.82 -24.41 1.14
N PHE A 77 -17.60 -25.53 1.83
CA PHE A 77 -18.33 -25.89 3.05
C PHE A 77 -17.64 -25.36 4.31
N GLU A 78 -18.41 -24.87 5.28
CA GLU A 78 -17.90 -24.54 6.61
C GLU A 78 -17.45 -25.82 7.33
N LYS A 79 -16.21 -25.84 7.83
CA LYS A 79 -15.66 -27.01 8.53
C LYS A 79 -16.36 -27.20 9.88
N ASN A 80 -16.97 -28.37 10.09
CA ASN A 80 -17.50 -28.79 11.39
C ASN A 80 -17.50 -30.33 11.52
N ASN A 81 -17.83 -30.83 12.71
CA ASN A 81 -17.78 -32.26 13.02
C ASN A 81 -19.12 -32.98 12.75
N THR A 82 -20.05 -32.36 12.01
CA THR A 82 -21.41 -32.89 11.83
C THR A 82 -21.63 -33.61 10.50
N PHE A 83 -20.75 -33.39 9.51
CA PHE A 83 -20.73 -34.10 8.24
C PHE A 83 -19.33 -34.13 7.64
N GLU A 84 -19.11 -35.01 6.67
CA GLU A 84 -17.86 -35.12 5.90
C GLU A 84 -18.18 -35.16 4.40
N THR A 85 -17.44 -34.42 3.57
CA THR A 85 -17.62 -34.46 2.11
C THR A 85 -16.99 -35.71 1.51
N VAL A 86 -17.74 -36.43 0.68
CA VAL A 86 -17.28 -37.66 0.02
C VAL A 86 -17.14 -37.40 -1.47
N GLY A 87 -15.89 -37.32 -1.95
CA GLY A 87 -15.58 -37.10 -3.37
C GLY A 87 -15.75 -35.66 -3.85
N LYS A 88 -15.52 -35.45 -5.15
CA LYS A 88 -15.59 -34.14 -5.81
C LYS A 88 -17.03 -33.78 -6.20
N LEU A 89 -17.29 -32.48 -6.35
CA LEU A 89 -18.53 -31.94 -6.88
C LEU A 89 -18.81 -32.46 -8.30
N LYS A 90 -20.01 -32.98 -8.54
CA LYS A 90 -20.42 -33.57 -9.82
C LYS A 90 -21.49 -32.71 -10.51
N PRO A 91 -21.16 -31.94 -11.55
CA PRO A 91 -22.15 -31.25 -12.36
C PRO A 91 -22.96 -32.27 -13.18
N GLN A 92 -24.24 -32.00 -13.41
CA GLN A 92 -25.16 -32.90 -14.11
C GLN A 92 -25.43 -32.39 -15.52
N ASN A 93 -24.89 -33.07 -16.53
CA ASN A 93 -25.10 -32.79 -17.95
C ASN A 93 -24.77 -31.34 -18.41
N PRO A 94 -23.58 -30.79 -18.11
CA PRO A 94 -23.19 -29.50 -18.67
C PRO A 94 -22.94 -29.61 -20.19
N LYS A 95 -23.29 -28.54 -20.92
CA LYS A 95 -22.94 -28.36 -22.34
C LYS A 95 -21.46 -28.05 -22.47
N THR A 96 -20.86 -28.33 -23.63
CA THR A 96 -19.46 -28.02 -23.92
C THR A 96 -19.39 -27.12 -25.15
N LYS A 97 -18.58 -26.06 -25.09
CA LYS A 97 -18.26 -25.20 -26.25
C LYS A 97 -16.77 -24.90 -26.25
N PHE A 98 -16.19 -24.73 -27.43
CA PHE A 98 -14.87 -24.13 -27.56
C PHE A 98 -14.99 -22.61 -27.44
N GLU A 99 -14.19 -21.99 -26.58
CA GLU A 99 -14.24 -20.55 -26.34
C GLU A 99 -12.92 -19.90 -26.76
N GLU A 100 -12.99 -19.11 -27.83
CA GLU A 100 -11.84 -18.50 -28.48
C GLU A 100 -11.09 -17.53 -27.56
N VAL A 101 -11.81 -16.84 -26.66
CA VAL A 101 -11.25 -15.90 -25.67
C VAL A 101 -10.27 -16.60 -24.72
N TRP A 102 -10.57 -17.84 -24.35
CA TRP A 102 -9.80 -18.63 -23.38
C TRP A 102 -8.92 -19.69 -24.04
N GLY A 103 -9.03 -19.85 -25.36
CA GLY A 103 -8.22 -20.80 -26.14
C GLY A 103 -8.48 -22.26 -25.81
N GLY A 104 -9.67 -22.62 -25.28
CA GLY A 104 -9.96 -24.00 -24.89
C GLY A 104 -11.45 -24.35 -24.75
N ASN A 105 -11.70 -25.61 -24.40
CA ASN A 105 -13.06 -26.14 -24.21
C ASN A 105 -13.58 -25.82 -22.80
N VAL A 106 -14.64 -25.02 -22.72
CA VAL A 106 -15.35 -24.72 -21.48
C VAL A 106 -16.62 -25.56 -21.38
N ARG A 107 -17.04 -25.86 -20.15
CA ARG A 107 -18.31 -26.53 -19.86
C ARG A 107 -19.24 -25.60 -19.12
N TYR A 108 -20.52 -25.60 -19.46
CA TYR A 108 -21.46 -24.58 -19.01
C TYR A 108 -22.93 -25.03 -19.02
N PHE A 109 -23.80 -24.25 -18.40
CA PHE A 109 -25.24 -24.45 -18.28
C PHE A 109 -26.03 -23.27 -18.84
N GLU A 110 -27.18 -23.54 -19.43
CA GLU A 110 -28.16 -22.55 -19.89
C GLU A 110 -29.52 -22.90 -19.30
N GLY A 111 -30.25 -21.91 -18.79
CA GLY A 111 -31.57 -22.06 -18.17
C GLY A 111 -31.57 -22.80 -16.82
N LYS A 112 -30.93 -23.97 -16.72
CA LYS A 112 -30.85 -24.76 -15.49
C LYS A 112 -29.50 -25.48 -15.35
N GLY A 113 -28.81 -25.24 -14.24
CA GLY A 113 -27.61 -25.97 -13.82
C GLY A 113 -27.86 -26.80 -12.57
N VAL A 114 -27.36 -28.04 -12.52
CA VAL A 114 -27.52 -28.91 -11.35
C VAL A 114 -26.17 -29.49 -10.95
N PHE A 115 -25.82 -29.38 -9.68
CA PHE A 115 -24.60 -29.92 -9.11
C PHE A 115 -24.93 -30.85 -7.94
N LYS A 116 -24.18 -31.94 -7.81
CA LYS A 116 -24.32 -32.91 -6.71
C LYS A 116 -23.02 -33.02 -5.92
N GLN A 117 -23.12 -32.87 -4.60
CA GLN A 117 -22.04 -33.17 -3.68
C GLN A 117 -22.51 -34.26 -2.70
N THR A 118 -21.80 -35.38 -2.65
CA THR A 118 -22.09 -36.43 -1.67
C THR A 118 -21.46 -36.06 -0.32
N VAL A 119 -22.23 -36.21 0.77
CA VAL A 119 -21.77 -36.02 2.14
C VAL A 119 -22.16 -37.18 3.03
N LYS A 120 -21.32 -37.52 4.01
CA LYS A 120 -21.60 -38.48 5.07
C LYS A 120 -22.08 -37.75 6.31
N ILE A 121 -23.22 -38.15 6.88
CA ILE A 121 -23.81 -37.49 8.05
C ILE A 121 -23.26 -38.11 9.33
N LEU A 122 -22.67 -37.29 10.22
CA LEU A 122 -21.98 -37.75 11.43
C LEU A 122 -22.72 -37.39 12.71
N ALA A 123 -23.67 -36.45 12.67
CA ALA A 123 -24.46 -36.00 13.82
C ALA A 123 -25.97 -36.11 13.57
N ASP A 124 -26.73 -36.16 14.66
CA ASP A 124 -28.21 -36.27 14.63
C ASP A 124 -28.88 -34.97 14.15
N ASN A 125 -28.18 -33.84 14.26
CA ASN A 125 -28.61 -32.56 13.70
C ASN A 125 -27.45 -31.92 12.89
N PRO A 126 -27.28 -32.30 11.61
CA PRO A 126 -26.15 -31.83 10.82
C PRO A 126 -26.31 -30.36 10.42
N VAL A 127 -25.24 -29.60 10.62
CA VAL A 127 -25.17 -28.18 10.22
C VAL A 127 -24.40 -28.12 8.90
N ILE A 128 -25.10 -27.99 7.79
CA ILE A 128 -24.48 -27.97 6.45
C ILE A 128 -24.64 -26.55 5.88
N LYS A 129 -23.58 -25.77 6.00
CA LYS A 129 -23.48 -24.37 5.56
C LYS A 129 -22.25 -24.17 4.69
N GLY A 130 -22.28 -23.15 3.85
CA GLY A 130 -21.14 -22.80 3.03
C GLY A 130 -21.41 -21.62 2.11
N THR A 131 -20.45 -21.34 1.24
CA THR A 131 -20.53 -20.30 0.23
C THR A 131 -20.42 -20.91 -1.16
N SER A 132 -21.23 -20.38 -2.09
CA SER A 132 -21.10 -20.68 -3.51
C SER A 132 -20.36 -19.56 -4.21
N GLU A 133 -19.48 -19.91 -5.15
CA GLU A 133 -18.84 -18.95 -6.05
C GLU A 133 -19.05 -19.41 -7.49
N TYR A 134 -19.48 -18.51 -8.36
CA TYR A 134 -19.82 -18.82 -9.75
C TYR A 134 -19.73 -17.58 -10.64
N GLN A 135 -19.84 -17.77 -11.95
CA GLN A 135 -19.86 -16.67 -12.91
C GLN A 135 -20.95 -16.91 -13.96
N THR A 136 -21.77 -15.89 -14.18
CA THR A 136 -22.80 -15.87 -15.24
C THR A 136 -22.40 -14.92 -16.35
N CYS A 137 -22.53 -15.33 -17.59
CA CYS A 137 -22.18 -14.54 -18.77
C CYS A 137 -23.37 -14.40 -19.72
N SER A 138 -23.48 -13.25 -20.38
CA SER A 138 -24.54 -12.96 -21.35
C SER A 138 -24.15 -13.39 -22.76
N HIS A 139 -25.04 -14.11 -23.46
CA HIS A 139 -24.85 -14.42 -24.88
C HIS A 139 -24.96 -13.18 -25.79
N VAL A 140 -25.66 -12.14 -25.34
CA VAL A 140 -25.97 -10.95 -26.15
C VAL A 140 -24.87 -9.89 -26.05
N SER A 141 -24.42 -9.60 -24.82
CA SER A 141 -23.48 -8.52 -24.55
C SER A 141 -22.03 -8.97 -24.35
N GLY A 142 -21.80 -10.28 -24.14
CA GLY A 142 -20.49 -10.81 -23.75
C GLY A 142 -20.06 -10.44 -22.33
N LEU A 143 -20.90 -9.74 -21.57
CA LEU A 143 -20.61 -9.34 -20.19
C LEU A 143 -20.68 -10.56 -19.26
N CYS A 144 -19.63 -10.75 -18.46
CA CYS A 144 -19.57 -11.77 -17.42
C CYS A 144 -19.61 -11.13 -16.02
N ILE A 145 -20.48 -11.63 -15.16
CA ILE A 145 -20.73 -11.12 -13.81
C ILE A 145 -20.42 -12.26 -12.82
N PRO A 146 -19.44 -12.10 -11.91
CA PRO A 146 -19.21 -13.04 -10.83
C PRO A 146 -20.33 -12.95 -9.81
N GLY A 147 -20.74 -14.10 -9.26
CA GLY A 147 -21.75 -14.24 -8.24
C GLY A 147 -21.22 -15.06 -7.06
N GLY A 148 -21.75 -14.77 -5.88
CA GLY A 148 -21.53 -15.60 -4.70
C GLY A 148 -22.64 -15.40 -3.69
N GLU A 149 -23.15 -16.50 -3.16
CA GLU A 149 -24.25 -16.52 -2.18
C GLU A 149 -23.98 -17.59 -1.11
N ASP A 150 -24.33 -17.27 0.13
CA ASP A 150 -24.31 -18.20 1.26
C ASP A 150 -25.45 -19.22 1.10
N PHE A 151 -25.18 -20.49 1.41
CA PHE A 151 -26.18 -21.55 1.41
C PHE A 151 -26.23 -22.27 2.76
N GLU A 152 -27.43 -22.72 3.11
CA GLU A 152 -27.68 -23.53 4.29
C GLU A 152 -28.71 -24.60 3.96
N PHE A 153 -28.37 -25.87 4.18
CA PHE A 153 -29.32 -26.96 4.04
C PHE A 153 -30.05 -27.19 5.37
N LYS A 154 -31.39 -27.18 5.32
CA LYS A 154 -32.26 -27.43 6.48
C LYS A 154 -33.24 -28.56 6.17
N GLY A 155 -33.70 -29.23 7.23
CA GLY A 155 -34.85 -30.15 7.15
C GLY A 155 -34.51 -31.61 6.84
N LEU A 156 -33.25 -32.04 7.01
CA LEU A 156 -32.88 -33.45 6.94
C LEU A 156 -33.32 -34.19 8.21
N LYS A 157 -34.08 -35.27 8.08
CA LYS A 157 -34.39 -36.16 9.21
C LYS A 157 -33.30 -37.21 9.39
N VAL A 158 -32.64 -37.25 10.54
CA VAL A 158 -31.64 -38.27 10.86
C VAL A 158 -32.25 -39.30 11.81
N THR A 159 -32.38 -40.54 11.35
CA THR A 159 -32.83 -41.65 12.21
C THR A 159 -31.64 -42.39 12.83
N ALA A 160 -31.76 -42.71 14.12
CA ALA A 160 -30.75 -43.48 14.84
C ALA A 160 -30.66 -44.91 14.27
N ALA A 161 -29.46 -45.36 13.94
CA ALA A 161 -29.21 -46.76 13.56
C ALA A 161 -29.14 -47.66 14.81
N ALA A 162 -29.69 -48.87 14.73
CA ALA A 162 -29.64 -49.89 15.78
C ALA A 162 -28.19 -50.38 16.02
N PRO A 163 -27.84 -50.79 17.26
CA PRO A 163 -26.47 -51.13 17.61
C PRO A 163 -26.07 -52.53 17.11
N ALA A 164 -24.89 -52.65 16.51
CA ALA A 164 -24.24 -53.91 16.22
C ALA A 164 -22.97 -54.05 17.08
N ASN A 165 -23.10 -54.95 18.07
CA ASN A 165 -22.11 -55.71 18.84
C ASN A 165 -20.74 -55.11 19.23
N GLU A 166 -20.58 -55.02 20.55
CA GLU A 166 -19.32 -54.98 21.29
C GLU A 166 -18.57 -56.34 21.29
N GLN A 167 -17.23 -56.27 21.36
CA GLN A 167 -16.35 -56.70 22.48
C GLN A 167 -14.95 -57.10 21.96
N PRO A 168 -13.88 -57.14 22.80
CA PRO A 168 -13.59 -56.32 23.98
C PRO A 168 -12.11 -55.85 24.06
N SER A 169 -11.86 -54.80 24.83
CA SER A 169 -10.53 -54.44 25.37
C SER A 169 -10.40 -54.89 26.84
N LEU A 170 -9.41 -55.74 27.13
CA LEU A 170 -8.79 -55.96 28.44
C LEU A 170 -7.56 -55.02 28.51
N GLY A 171 -7.16 -54.40 29.60
CA GLY A 171 -7.60 -54.43 30.99
C GLY A 171 -6.83 -53.34 31.78
N ALA A 172 -7.39 -52.96 32.91
CA ALA A 172 -6.77 -52.07 33.89
C ALA A 172 -5.73 -52.82 34.74
N THR A 173 -4.76 -52.10 35.30
CA THR A 173 -4.29 -52.32 36.69
C THR A 173 -3.55 -51.09 37.20
N THR A 174 -4.05 -50.52 38.30
CA THR A 174 -3.27 -49.82 39.33
C THR A 174 -3.07 -50.80 40.49
N PRO A 175 -2.04 -50.64 41.34
CA PRO A 175 -2.38 -50.19 42.69
C PRO A 175 -1.37 -49.21 43.33
N ALA A 176 -1.88 -48.56 44.39
CA ALA A 176 -1.29 -47.52 45.23
C ALA A 176 -0.17 -48.00 46.18
N ASP A 177 0.64 -47.08 46.72
CA ASP A 177 0.61 -46.75 48.16
C ASP A 177 1.38 -45.44 48.53
N LYS A 178 0.95 -44.81 49.64
CA LYS A 178 1.55 -43.67 50.40
C LYS A 178 2.33 -44.25 51.62
N PRO A 179 2.88 -43.52 52.65
CA PRO A 179 2.71 -42.11 53.06
C PRO A 179 3.97 -41.36 53.61
N GLY A 180 3.85 -40.06 53.94
CA GLY A 180 4.48 -39.52 55.18
C GLY A 180 5.17 -38.12 55.18
N VAL A 181 4.42 -37.09 55.61
CA VAL A 181 4.73 -35.99 56.59
C VAL A 181 5.92 -34.99 56.40
N ALA A 182 5.58 -33.73 56.03
CA ALA A 182 5.83 -32.35 56.57
C ALA A 182 6.95 -32.03 57.63
N PRO A 183 7.17 -30.74 58.04
CA PRO A 183 7.26 -29.42 57.34
C PRO A 183 8.44 -28.53 57.85
N ALA A 184 8.67 -27.34 57.25
CA ALA A 184 9.24 -26.09 57.87
C ALA A 184 9.73 -25.12 56.76
N THR A 185 9.79 -23.78 56.83
CA THR A 185 9.18 -22.66 57.57
C THR A 185 9.62 -21.41 56.77
N ALA A 186 8.78 -20.38 56.64
CA ALA A 186 9.17 -19.04 56.13
C ALA A 186 9.99 -18.27 57.21
N PRO A 187 10.67 -17.14 56.91
CA PRO A 187 9.96 -15.85 56.90
C PRO A 187 10.54 -14.70 56.03
N ALA A 188 9.61 -13.82 55.64
CA ALA A 188 9.62 -12.34 55.68
C ALA A 188 10.69 -11.45 55.00
N ALA A 189 10.16 -10.42 54.34
CA ALA A 189 10.80 -9.20 53.79
C ALA A 189 11.36 -8.24 54.87
N PRO A 190 12.00 -7.13 54.45
CA PRO A 190 11.28 -5.85 54.50
C PRO A 190 11.57 -4.88 53.33
N ALA A 191 10.72 -3.86 53.24
CA ALA A 191 10.74 -2.71 52.33
C ALA A 191 11.67 -1.57 52.79
N SER A 192 12.03 -0.63 51.89
CA SER A 192 11.68 0.82 51.98
C SER A 192 12.55 1.78 51.14
N ASN A 193 11.85 2.81 50.60
CA ASN A 193 12.22 4.22 50.35
C ASN A 193 12.98 4.69 49.08
N ASP A 194 12.18 5.29 48.17
CA ASP A 194 12.23 6.67 47.65
C ASP A 194 13.55 7.46 47.65
N THR A 195 13.92 8.03 46.50
CA THR A 195 13.89 9.51 46.30
C THR A 195 14.04 9.93 44.84
N ALA A 196 13.20 10.88 44.44
CA ALA A 196 13.22 11.59 43.17
C ALA A 196 14.16 12.80 43.21
N VAL A 197 14.80 13.14 42.09
CA VAL A 197 15.26 14.51 41.82
C VAL A 197 14.94 14.85 40.35
N ALA A 198 14.04 15.81 40.19
CA ALA A 198 13.74 16.49 38.94
C ALA A 198 14.63 17.74 38.83
N VAL A 199 15.14 18.02 37.63
CA VAL A 199 15.66 19.34 37.26
C VAL A 199 15.10 19.71 35.89
N SER A 200 14.25 20.72 35.87
CA SER A 200 13.78 21.40 34.67
C SER A 200 14.78 22.49 34.27
N ALA A 201 14.99 22.68 32.98
CA ALA A 201 15.49 23.93 32.41
C ALA A 201 14.83 24.19 31.05
N SER A 202 14.35 25.42 30.88
CA SER A 202 13.50 25.92 29.79
C SER A 202 14.31 26.53 28.63
N ASP A 203 13.63 26.61 27.47
CA ASP A 203 13.65 27.62 26.38
C ASP A 203 14.83 27.74 25.39
N ILE A 204 14.51 27.66 24.08
CA ILE A 204 14.50 28.75 23.05
C ILE A 204 14.31 28.11 21.63
N PRO A 205 13.42 28.63 20.76
CA PRO A 205 13.21 28.12 19.41
C PRO A 205 14.14 28.80 18.37
N ALA A 206 14.86 28.00 17.58
CA ALA A 206 15.65 28.48 16.44
C ALA A 206 14.93 28.20 15.10
N THR A 207 14.46 29.28 14.47
CA THR A 207 13.92 29.32 13.11
C THR A 207 15.06 29.17 12.09
N SER A 208 14.91 28.27 11.10
CA SER A 208 15.83 28.17 9.94
C SER A 208 15.05 27.98 8.62
N PRO A 209 15.40 28.71 7.53
CA PRO A 209 14.72 28.65 6.23
C PRO A 209 15.47 27.76 5.22
N ALA A 210 14.86 26.65 4.82
CA ALA A 210 15.36 25.75 3.76
C ALA A 210 14.31 25.60 2.63
N ALA A 211 14.19 26.64 1.79
CA ALA A 211 13.08 26.78 0.83
C ALA A 211 13.23 26.04 -0.52
N ALA A 212 14.30 25.27 -0.75
CA ALA A 212 14.52 24.58 -2.05
C ALA A 212 14.58 23.04 -1.95
N ALA A 213 15.06 22.49 -0.83
CA ALA A 213 14.83 21.07 -0.47
C ALA A 213 13.37 20.81 -0.04
N SER A 214 12.69 21.89 0.35
CA SER A 214 11.27 21.95 0.71
C SER A 214 10.32 21.47 -0.40
N ALA A 215 10.68 21.51 -1.68
CA ALA A 215 9.75 21.07 -2.73
C ALA A 215 9.48 19.56 -2.68
N ALA A 216 10.44 18.71 -2.29
CA ALA A 216 10.24 17.27 -2.09
C ALA A 216 9.77 16.94 -0.66
N GLU A 217 10.32 17.61 0.36
CA GLU A 217 9.87 17.49 1.77
C GLU A 217 8.39 17.88 1.95
N THR A 218 7.90 18.89 1.24
CA THR A 218 6.48 19.31 1.33
C THR A 218 5.55 18.29 0.65
N VAL A 219 6.02 17.56 -0.38
CA VAL A 219 5.20 16.61 -1.18
C VAL A 219 4.77 15.40 -0.35
N GLN A 220 5.66 14.84 0.47
CA GLN A 220 5.34 13.72 1.36
C GLN A 220 4.81 14.17 2.74
N LYS A 221 5.31 15.28 3.28
CA LYS A 221 4.84 15.80 4.58
C LYS A 221 3.37 16.25 4.53
N ALA A 222 2.89 16.80 3.41
CA ALA A 222 1.48 17.17 3.24
C ALA A 222 0.53 15.97 3.02
N SER A 223 1.05 14.78 2.71
CA SER A 223 0.25 13.56 2.57
C SER A 223 0.23 12.70 3.84
N SER A 224 1.13 12.93 4.80
CA SER A 224 1.17 12.25 6.11
C SER A 224 0.80 13.14 7.32
N GLU A 225 0.93 14.47 7.24
CA GLU A 225 0.31 15.41 8.19
C GLU A 225 -1.09 15.81 7.73
N ALA A 226 -2.05 14.88 7.80
CA ALA A 226 -3.41 15.30 8.05
C ALA A 226 -3.59 15.27 9.58
N PRO A 227 -3.87 16.41 10.23
CA PRO A 227 -4.20 16.38 11.65
C PRO A 227 -5.35 15.39 11.84
N ALA A 228 -5.34 14.69 12.96
CA ALA A 228 -6.53 14.05 13.51
C ALA A 228 -7.57 15.14 13.87
N ALA A 229 -8.01 15.92 12.88
CA ALA A 229 -9.19 16.72 12.92
C ALA A 229 -10.31 15.81 12.40
N SER A 230 -10.89 15.06 13.35
CA SER A 230 -12.32 14.75 13.38
C SER A 230 -13.08 14.90 12.04
N GLY A 231 -13.21 13.80 11.31
CA GLY A 231 -14.46 13.43 10.61
C GLY A 231 -14.96 14.23 9.40
N SER A 232 -14.29 15.25 8.88
CA SER A 232 -14.83 16.03 7.75
C SER A 232 -14.26 15.60 6.39
N LEU A 233 -15.11 15.06 5.51
CA LEU A 233 -14.81 14.79 4.10
C LEU A 233 -14.21 16.02 3.37
N LEU A 234 -14.58 17.23 3.80
CA LEU A 234 -14.06 18.48 3.25
C LEU A 234 -12.59 18.72 3.62
N GLY A 235 -12.17 18.37 4.84
CA GLY A 235 -10.78 18.46 5.27
C GLY A 235 -9.89 17.51 4.48
N PHE A 236 -10.37 16.29 4.27
CA PHE A 236 -9.71 15.31 3.40
C PHE A 236 -9.65 15.77 1.93
N ALA A 237 -10.75 16.31 1.38
CA ALA A 237 -10.78 16.85 0.02
C ALA A 237 -9.81 18.03 -0.16
N LEU A 238 -9.69 18.91 0.84
CA LEU A 238 -8.75 20.02 0.80
C LEU A 238 -7.29 19.53 0.82
N ALA A 239 -6.98 18.55 1.67
CA ALA A 239 -5.66 17.92 1.70
C ALA A 239 -5.32 17.27 0.34
N ALA A 240 -6.28 16.53 -0.24
CA ALA A 240 -6.14 15.94 -1.57
C ALA A 240 -5.91 17.01 -2.65
N PHE A 241 -6.67 18.11 -2.62
CA PHE A 241 -6.49 19.24 -3.53
C PHE A 241 -5.10 19.87 -3.43
N LEU A 242 -4.63 20.13 -2.21
CA LEU A 242 -3.28 20.68 -2.00
C LEU A 242 -2.18 19.71 -2.49
N SER A 243 -2.36 18.40 -2.26
CA SER A 243 -1.43 17.39 -2.77
C SER A 243 -1.41 17.32 -4.30
N GLY A 244 -2.55 17.54 -4.97
CA GLY A 244 -2.63 17.64 -6.42
C GLY A 244 -1.98 18.90 -6.97
N LEU A 245 -2.07 20.01 -6.23
CA LEU A 245 -1.39 21.25 -6.61
C LEU A 245 0.14 21.08 -6.53
N LEU A 246 0.59 20.36 -5.52
CA LEU A 246 1.99 20.05 -5.27
C LEU A 246 2.55 19.04 -6.28
N ALA A 247 1.73 18.08 -6.71
CA ALA A 247 2.06 17.12 -7.76
C ALA A 247 2.39 17.78 -9.11
N LEU A 248 1.93 19.01 -9.38
CA LEU A 248 2.28 19.76 -10.59
C LEU A 248 3.76 20.20 -10.64
N LEU A 249 4.40 20.30 -9.47
CA LEU A 249 5.83 20.60 -9.37
C LEU A 249 6.69 19.36 -9.65
N THR A 250 6.07 18.19 -9.86
CA THR A 250 6.81 16.98 -10.20
C THR A 250 7.42 17.09 -11.59
N PRO A 251 8.63 16.53 -11.79
CA PRO A 251 9.43 16.85 -12.96
C PRO A 251 8.89 16.20 -14.25
N CYS A 252 8.01 15.19 -14.18
CA CYS A 252 7.34 14.66 -15.39
C CYS A 252 6.15 15.52 -15.87
N VAL A 253 5.61 16.39 -15.01
CA VAL A 253 4.37 17.14 -15.31
C VAL A 253 4.71 18.56 -15.74
N PHE A 254 5.64 19.20 -15.03
CA PHE A 254 6.04 20.57 -15.28
C PHE A 254 6.45 20.84 -16.75
N PRO A 255 7.24 19.98 -17.43
CA PRO A 255 7.67 20.17 -18.82
C PRO A 255 6.55 20.02 -19.85
N ILE A 256 5.44 19.37 -19.49
CA ILE A 256 4.30 19.14 -20.39
C ILE A 256 3.34 20.35 -20.38
N ILE A 257 3.40 21.21 -19.35
CA ILE A 257 2.56 22.42 -19.26
C ILE A 257 2.75 23.35 -20.47
N PRO A 258 3.98 23.73 -20.89
CA PRO A 258 4.16 24.59 -22.06
C PRO A 258 3.70 23.94 -23.38
N MET A 259 3.92 22.63 -23.53
CA MET A 259 3.56 21.87 -24.74
C MET A 259 2.04 21.82 -24.93
N THR A 260 1.31 21.45 -23.88
CA THR A 260 -0.16 21.36 -23.91
C THR A 260 -0.81 22.71 -24.18
N VAL A 261 -0.25 23.78 -23.65
CA VAL A 261 -0.77 25.13 -23.85
C VAL A 261 -0.52 25.64 -25.29
N SER A 262 0.62 25.30 -25.88
CA SER A 262 0.90 25.60 -27.30
C SER A 262 -0.10 24.92 -28.24
N PHE A 263 -0.48 23.68 -27.93
CA PHE A 263 -1.48 22.92 -28.70
C PHE A 263 -2.86 23.62 -28.75
N PHE A 264 -3.34 24.17 -27.62
CA PHE A 264 -4.65 24.82 -27.57
C PHE A 264 -4.66 26.26 -28.10
N THR A 265 -3.49 26.91 -28.17
CA THR A 265 -3.40 28.32 -28.59
C THR A 265 -3.69 28.51 -30.09
N ASN A 266 -3.40 27.50 -30.92
CA ASN A 266 -3.53 27.57 -32.38
C ASN A 266 -4.77 26.84 -32.95
N GLN A 267 -5.70 26.38 -32.11
CA GLN A 267 -6.87 25.62 -32.57
C GLN A 267 -8.20 26.39 -32.52
N GLU A 268 -9.09 26.09 -33.47
CA GLU A 268 -10.48 26.55 -33.43
C GLU A 268 -11.19 26.06 -32.16
N LYS A 269 -11.91 26.98 -31.49
CA LYS A 269 -12.54 26.77 -30.18
C LYS A 269 -11.56 26.24 -29.11
N GLY A 270 -10.28 26.61 -29.19
CA GLY A 270 -9.22 26.17 -28.26
C GLY A 270 -9.57 26.31 -26.78
N LYS A 271 -10.28 27.37 -26.38
CA LYS A 271 -10.77 27.57 -25.00
C LYS A 271 -11.73 26.47 -24.53
N PHE A 272 -12.66 26.02 -25.40
CA PHE A 272 -13.60 24.95 -25.07
C PHE A 272 -12.91 23.59 -25.09
N LYS A 273 -12.00 23.36 -26.05
CA LYS A 273 -11.17 22.15 -26.10
C LYS A 273 -10.29 22.02 -24.84
N ALA A 274 -9.72 23.11 -24.36
CA ALA A 274 -8.96 23.12 -23.11
C ALA A 274 -9.83 22.87 -21.87
N PHE A 275 -11.05 23.41 -21.82
CA PHE A 275 -11.99 23.09 -20.74
C PHE A 275 -12.37 21.60 -20.75
N LEU A 276 -12.65 21.04 -21.94
CA LEU A 276 -12.91 19.62 -22.12
C LEU A 276 -11.70 18.76 -21.72
N TYR A 277 -10.49 19.23 -22.02
CA TYR A 277 -9.23 18.59 -21.60
C TYR A 277 -9.13 18.49 -20.08
N GLY A 278 -9.39 19.59 -19.36
CA GLY A 278 -9.38 19.59 -17.89
C GLY A 278 -10.43 18.66 -17.29
N ILE A 279 -11.66 18.68 -17.82
CA ILE A 279 -12.70 17.72 -17.39
C ILE A 279 -12.28 16.29 -17.66
N SER A 280 -11.64 16.01 -18.81
CA SER A 280 -11.16 14.67 -19.15
C SER A 280 -10.11 14.20 -18.16
N ILE A 281 -9.16 15.05 -17.76
CA ILE A 281 -8.17 14.74 -16.71
C ILE A 281 -8.86 14.34 -15.40
N ILE A 282 -9.83 15.14 -14.95
CA ILE A 282 -10.57 14.88 -13.70
C ILE A 282 -11.31 13.55 -13.78
N LEU A 283 -12.03 13.30 -14.88
CA LEU A 283 -12.77 12.06 -15.08
C LEU A 283 -11.84 10.84 -15.11
N ILE A 284 -10.72 10.92 -15.81
CA ILE A 284 -9.79 9.79 -15.98
C ILE A 284 -9.09 9.47 -14.65
N TYR A 285 -8.56 10.46 -13.93
CA TYR A 285 -7.95 10.23 -12.62
C TYR A 285 -8.96 9.69 -11.61
N THR A 286 -10.18 10.25 -11.58
CA THR A 286 -11.24 9.78 -10.69
C THR A 286 -11.65 8.35 -11.04
N LEU A 287 -11.78 8.03 -12.33
CA LEU A 287 -12.11 6.68 -12.80
C LEU A 287 -11.02 5.67 -12.44
N ILE A 288 -9.77 5.93 -12.83
CA ILE A 288 -8.62 5.05 -12.53
C ILE A 288 -8.49 4.89 -11.02
N GLY A 289 -8.54 5.98 -10.26
CA GLY A 289 -8.43 5.95 -8.81
C GLY A 289 -9.54 5.14 -8.13
N THR A 290 -10.78 5.26 -8.61
CA THR A 290 -11.93 4.51 -8.09
C THR A 290 -11.82 3.03 -8.45
N VAL A 291 -11.48 2.70 -9.70
CA VAL A 291 -11.34 1.31 -10.18
C VAL A 291 -10.20 0.61 -9.44
N VAL A 292 -9.03 1.26 -9.33
CA VAL A 292 -7.87 0.71 -8.61
C VAL A 292 -8.19 0.51 -7.13
N SER A 293 -8.83 1.48 -6.48
CA SER A 293 -9.27 1.35 -5.09
C SER A 293 -10.24 0.18 -4.89
N ARG A 294 -11.17 -0.03 -5.84
CA ARG A 294 -12.23 -1.04 -5.73
C ARG A 294 -11.79 -2.46 -6.07
N LEU A 295 -11.00 -2.64 -7.12
CA LEU A 295 -10.58 -3.95 -7.63
C LEU A 295 -9.34 -4.47 -6.92
N ASN A 296 -8.40 -3.57 -6.64
CA ASN A 296 -7.05 -3.94 -6.25
C ASN A 296 -6.73 -3.58 -4.79
N GLY A 297 -7.55 -2.73 -4.16
CA GLY A 297 -7.49 -2.41 -2.75
C GLY A 297 -6.15 -1.79 -2.29
N PRO A 298 -5.92 -1.73 -0.97
CA PRO A 298 -4.68 -1.22 -0.37
C PRO A 298 -3.43 -2.02 -0.77
N ALA A 299 -3.61 -3.32 -1.07
CA ALA A 299 -2.53 -4.20 -1.48
C ALA A 299 -1.83 -3.73 -2.77
N PHE A 300 -2.54 -3.10 -3.69
CA PHE A 300 -1.93 -2.60 -4.92
C PHE A 300 -1.16 -1.29 -4.73
N ALA A 301 -1.60 -0.42 -3.81
CA ALA A 301 -0.80 0.74 -3.44
C ALA A 301 0.54 0.31 -2.82
N ASN A 302 0.51 -0.69 -1.92
CA ASN A 302 1.73 -1.27 -1.36
C ASN A 302 2.58 -1.98 -2.43
N PHE A 303 1.97 -2.76 -3.33
CA PHE A 303 2.67 -3.40 -4.46
C PHE A 303 3.36 -2.38 -5.36
N LEU A 304 2.65 -1.32 -5.79
CA LEU A 304 3.21 -0.30 -6.66
C LEU A 304 4.40 0.42 -6.01
N SER A 305 4.36 0.58 -4.69
CA SER A 305 5.37 1.32 -3.93
C SER A 305 6.59 0.44 -3.58
N THR A 306 6.43 -0.87 -3.40
CA THR A 306 7.47 -1.74 -2.83
C THR A 306 7.95 -2.84 -3.77
N HIS A 307 7.24 -3.10 -4.88
CA HIS A 307 7.63 -4.16 -5.80
C HIS A 307 8.77 -3.70 -6.72
N TRP A 308 9.71 -4.60 -7.01
CA TRP A 308 10.88 -4.29 -7.82
C TRP A 308 10.51 -3.82 -9.24
N LEU A 309 9.52 -4.48 -9.88
CA LEU A 309 9.16 -4.19 -11.28
C LEU A 309 8.70 -2.74 -11.51
N PRO A 310 7.67 -2.21 -10.80
CA PRO A 310 7.32 -0.79 -10.94
C PRO A 310 8.45 0.15 -10.55
N ASN A 311 9.19 -0.14 -9.48
CA ASN A 311 10.29 0.71 -9.01
C ASN A 311 11.45 0.77 -10.02
N LEU A 312 11.85 -0.36 -10.63
CA LEU A 312 12.86 -0.39 -11.69
C LEU A 312 12.37 0.27 -12.98
N LEU A 313 11.09 0.12 -13.31
CA LEU A 313 10.49 0.83 -14.44
C LEU A 313 10.50 2.34 -14.22
N PHE A 314 10.12 2.81 -13.03
CA PHE A 314 10.20 4.24 -12.69
C PHE A 314 11.65 4.73 -12.64
N PHE A 315 12.58 3.95 -12.08
CA PHE A 315 14.00 4.25 -12.13
C PHE A 315 14.48 4.43 -13.57
N ALA A 316 14.19 3.49 -14.47
CA ALA A 316 14.59 3.58 -15.88
C ALA A 316 13.97 4.79 -16.58
N ILE A 317 12.69 5.09 -16.31
CA ILE A 317 12.00 6.25 -16.85
C ILE A 317 12.64 7.55 -16.36
N PHE A 318 12.89 7.71 -15.05
CA PHE A 318 13.51 8.91 -14.49
C PHE A 318 14.96 9.09 -14.93
N ILE A 319 15.74 8.01 -15.07
CA ILE A 319 17.08 8.09 -15.67
C ILE A 319 16.98 8.58 -17.12
N THR A 320 16.07 8.01 -17.91
CA THR A 320 15.88 8.40 -19.32
C THR A 320 15.48 9.87 -19.46
N PHE A 321 14.52 10.34 -18.65
CA PHE A 321 14.12 11.75 -18.64
C PHE A 321 15.23 12.67 -18.12
N GLY A 322 15.92 12.28 -17.05
CA GLY A 322 17.03 13.05 -16.49
C GLY A 322 18.15 13.23 -17.52
N LEU A 323 18.52 12.17 -18.23
CA LEU A 323 19.51 12.23 -19.33
C LEU A 323 19.01 13.09 -20.50
N SER A 324 17.72 13.02 -20.84
CA SER A 324 17.10 13.89 -21.84
C SER A 324 17.13 15.37 -21.43
N PHE A 325 16.95 15.66 -20.14
CA PHE A 325 17.04 17.01 -19.58
C PHE A 325 18.46 17.56 -19.51
N LEU A 326 19.45 16.69 -19.27
CA LEU A 326 20.86 17.06 -19.40
C LEU A 326 21.31 17.25 -20.86
N GLY A 327 20.46 16.92 -21.84
CA GLY A 327 20.72 17.11 -23.27
C GLY A 327 21.53 15.99 -23.91
N LEU A 328 21.54 14.78 -23.33
CA LEU A 328 22.18 13.61 -23.95
C LEU A 328 21.46 13.19 -25.23
N PHE A 329 20.13 13.25 -25.23
CA PHE A 329 19.26 13.08 -26.37
C PHE A 329 17.99 13.88 -26.13
N GLU A 330 17.39 14.45 -27.18
CA GLU A 330 16.04 14.97 -27.07
C GLU A 330 15.07 13.82 -27.37
N ILE A 331 14.06 13.61 -26.52
CA ILE A 331 12.94 12.71 -26.83
C ILE A 331 12.09 13.39 -27.91
N VAL A 332 12.62 13.45 -29.13
CA VAL A 332 11.88 13.86 -30.31
C VAL A 332 11.22 12.58 -30.82
N LEU A 333 9.91 12.47 -30.61
CA LEU A 333 9.12 11.40 -31.21
C LEU A 333 9.45 11.36 -32.73
N PRO A 334 9.66 10.18 -33.33
CA PRO A 334 10.02 10.08 -34.75
C PRO A 334 9.06 10.90 -35.60
N SER A 335 9.56 11.68 -36.53
CA SER A 335 8.76 12.62 -37.33
C SER A 335 7.58 11.93 -38.05
N GLY A 336 7.70 10.65 -38.41
CA GLY A 336 6.60 9.87 -38.97
C GLY A 336 5.47 9.54 -37.98
N PHE A 337 5.78 9.39 -36.68
CA PHE A 337 4.79 9.19 -35.62
C PHE A 337 4.17 10.52 -35.19
N VAL A 338 4.98 11.56 -35.04
CA VAL A 338 4.52 12.93 -34.76
C VAL A 338 3.60 13.41 -35.87
N ASN A 339 3.99 13.31 -37.14
CA ASN A 339 3.14 13.73 -38.26
C ASN A 339 1.84 12.92 -38.34
N LYS A 340 1.84 11.62 -37.97
CA LYS A 340 0.61 10.83 -37.89
C LYS A 340 -0.27 11.21 -36.70
N MET A 341 0.33 11.55 -35.57
CA MET A 341 -0.38 12.02 -34.37
C MET A 341 -0.91 13.43 -34.55
N ASP A 342 -0.13 14.35 -35.12
CA ASP A 342 -0.52 15.69 -35.51
C ASP A 342 -1.60 15.64 -36.58
N GLN A 343 -1.50 14.78 -37.60
CA GLN A 343 -2.56 14.63 -38.61
C GLN A 343 -3.87 14.03 -38.02
N LYS A 344 -3.79 13.19 -36.98
CA LYS A 344 -4.96 12.72 -36.20
C LYS A 344 -5.43 13.74 -35.15
N ALA A 345 -4.57 14.62 -34.67
CA ALA A 345 -4.91 15.71 -33.76
C ALA A 345 -5.53 16.90 -34.51
N ASP A 346 -5.10 17.13 -35.76
CA ASP A 346 -5.64 18.06 -36.76
C ASP A 346 -6.94 17.55 -37.39
N GLN A 347 -7.27 16.26 -37.25
CA GLN A 347 -8.65 15.78 -37.45
C GLN A 347 -9.63 16.35 -36.41
N GLY A 348 -9.16 17.19 -35.47
CA GLY A 348 -9.91 18.34 -34.98
C GLY A 348 -11.10 18.05 -34.05
N GLY A 349 -11.28 16.81 -33.61
CA GLY A 349 -12.42 16.36 -32.80
C GLY A 349 -12.20 16.36 -31.29
N TYR A 350 -13.30 16.27 -30.54
CA TYR A 350 -13.31 16.13 -29.07
C TYR A 350 -12.64 14.83 -28.58
N ALA A 351 -12.61 13.78 -29.42
CA ALA A 351 -11.94 12.52 -29.10
C ALA A 351 -10.41 12.68 -28.98
N GLY A 352 -9.77 13.51 -29.82
CA GLY A 352 -8.33 13.74 -29.75
C GLY A 352 -7.90 14.40 -28.43
N VAL A 353 -8.73 15.32 -27.92
CA VAL A 353 -8.53 15.96 -26.60
C VAL A 353 -8.61 14.94 -25.47
N PHE A 354 -9.57 14.01 -25.53
CA PHE A 354 -9.71 12.94 -24.54
C PHE A 354 -8.50 11.99 -24.53
N PHE A 355 -8.02 11.54 -25.70
CA PHE A 355 -6.84 10.69 -25.79
C PHE A 355 -5.56 11.39 -25.34
N MET A 356 -5.42 12.68 -25.63
CA MET A 356 -4.30 13.48 -25.11
C MET A 356 -4.36 13.58 -23.58
N ALA A 357 -5.55 13.74 -23.00
CA ALA A 357 -5.73 13.77 -21.55
C ALA A 357 -5.40 12.42 -20.93
N PHE A 358 -5.87 11.33 -21.55
CA PHE A 358 -5.55 9.97 -21.12
C PHE A 358 -4.05 9.70 -21.11
N THR A 359 -3.34 10.10 -22.18
CA THR A 359 -1.89 9.93 -22.28
C THR A 359 -1.16 10.75 -21.21
N LEU A 360 -1.58 11.99 -20.97
CA LEU A 360 -1.05 12.81 -19.88
C LEU A 360 -1.24 12.13 -18.52
N VAL A 361 -2.45 11.67 -18.21
CA VAL A 361 -2.76 11.03 -16.93
C VAL A 361 -1.95 9.75 -16.76
N LEU A 362 -1.81 8.92 -17.80
CA LEU A 362 -1.04 7.67 -17.73
C LEU A 362 0.44 7.93 -17.41
N VAL A 363 1.06 8.89 -18.10
CA VAL A 363 2.46 9.27 -17.85
C VAL A 363 2.62 9.94 -16.49
N SER A 364 1.71 10.86 -16.14
CA SER A 364 1.74 11.57 -14.86
C SER A 364 1.43 10.67 -13.66
N PHE A 365 0.62 9.63 -13.84
CA PHE A 365 0.32 8.66 -12.78
C PHE A 365 1.59 7.93 -12.31
N SER A 366 2.58 7.79 -13.19
CA SER A 366 3.88 7.21 -12.83
C SER A 366 4.62 8.05 -11.79
N CYS A 367 4.64 9.38 -11.96
CA CYS A 367 5.33 10.29 -11.03
C CYS A 367 4.46 10.74 -9.85
N THR A 368 3.13 10.68 -9.99
CA THR A 368 2.18 11.03 -8.93
C THR A 368 1.69 9.82 -8.13
N GLY A 369 2.01 8.60 -8.59
CA GLY A 369 1.61 7.33 -8.01
C GLY A 369 1.87 7.21 -6.51
N PRO A 370 3.04 7.62 -5.97
CA PRO A 370 3.28 7.59 -4.53
C PRO A 370 2.32 8.49 -3.73
N ILE A 371 2.04 9.70 -4.24
CA ILE A 371 1.13 10.66 -3.60
C ILE A 371 -0.29 10.10 -3.64
N VAL A 372 -0.72 9.66 -4.82
CA VAL A 372 -2.04 9.06 -5.03
C VAL A 372 -2.22 7.79 -4.20
N GLY A 373 -1.18 6.96 -4.08
CA GLY A 373 -1.16 5.76 -3.25
C GLY A 373 -1.36 6.07 -1.77
N SER A 374 -0.64 7.07 -1.24
CA SER A 374 -0.83 7.53 0.15
C SER A 374 -2.25 8.03 0.41
N LEU A 375 -2.84 8.76 -0.55
CA LEU A 375 -4.20 9.26 -0.48
C LEU A 375 -5.24 8.12 -0.50
N LEU A 376 -5.00 7.07 -1.30
CA LEU A 376 -5.83 5.87 -1.36
C LEU A 376 -5.77 5.07 -0.06
N VAL A 377 -4.59 4.93 0.53
CA VAL A 377 -4.41 4.24 1.82
C VAL A 377 -5.10 5.03 2.94
N ALA A 378 -4.97 6.36 2.97
CA ALA A 378 -5.69 7.21 3.93
C ALA A 378 -7.23 7.13 3.75
N SER A 379 -7.69 6.74 2.57
CA SER A 379 -9.12 6.53 2.27
C SER A 379 -9.60 5.10 2.51
N ALA A 380 -8.71 4.18 2.89
CA ALA A 380 -9.02 2.77 3.08
C ALA A 380 -9.75 2.55 4.41
N GLY A 381 -11.07 2.80 4.41
CA GLY A 381 -11.93 2.67 5.60
C GLY A 381 -13.35 2.22 5.30
N GLY A 382 -13.58 1.54 4.17
CA GLY A 382 -14.90 0.99 3.79
C GLY A 382 -15.88 1.99 3.15
N GLU A 383 -15.60 3.29 3.20
CA GLU A 383 -16.43 4.31 2.53
C GLU A 383 -15.94 4.56 1.09
N VAL A 384 -16.69 4.05 0.11
CA VAL A 384 -16.41 4.24 -1.33
C VAL A 384 -16.34 5.72 -1.74
N VAL A 385 -17.00 6.59 -0.98
CA VAL A 385 -17.05 8.04 -1.24
C VAL A 385 -15.70 8.73 -1.02
N LYS A 386 -14.90 8.29 -0.03
CA LYS A 386 -13.63 8.94 0.32
C LYS A 386 -12.59 8.90 -0.82
N PRO A 387 -12.28 7.73 -1.43
CA PRO A 387 -11.38 7.66 -2.57
C PRO A 387 -11.85 8.49 -3.77
N ILE A 388 -13.15 8.50 -4.07
CA ILE A 388 -13.72 9.26 -5.19
C ILE A 388 -13.51 10.76 -4.97
N VAL A 389 -13.90 11.26 -3.80
CA VAL A 389 -13.77 12.69 -3.45
C VAL A 389 -12.29 13.10 -3.42
N GLY A 390 -11.42 12.28 -2.85
CA GLY A 390 -9.97 12.53 -2.82
C GLY A 390 -9.39 12.62 -4.23
N MET A 391 -9.68 11.66 -5.10
CA MET A 391 -9.18 11.64 -6.48
C MET A 391 -9.73 12.77 -7.33
N ALA A 392 -11.01 13.11 -7.15
CA ALA A 392 -11.62 14.25 -7.83
C ALA A 392 -10.98 15.57 -7.39
N ALA A 393 -10.74 15.76 -6.09
CA ALA A 393 -10.09 16.95 -5.56
C ALA A 393 -8.62 17.06 -6.01
N PHE A 394 -7.86 15.96 -5.94
CA PHE A 394 -6.49 15.86 -6.43
C PHE A 394 -6.38 16.23 -7.91
N SER A 395 -7.21 15.60 -8.75
CA SER A 395 -7.18 15.82 -10.19
C SER A 395 -7.75 17.18 -10.61
N ALA A 396 -8.67 17.76 -9.84
CA ALA A 396 -9.12 19.14 -10.05
C ALA A 396 -7.97 20.13 -9.85
N ALA A 397 -7.21 19.99 -8.76
CA ALA A 397 -6.01 20.81 -8.54
C ALA A 397 -5.00 20.67 -9.69
N PHE A 398 -4.79 19.44 -10.13
CA PHE A 398 -3.90 19.13 -11.24
C PHE A 398 -4.39 19.71 -12.58
N ALA A 399 -5.70 19.72 -12.86
CA ALA A 399 -6.25 20.23 -14.12
C ALA A 399 -6.31 21.77 -14.18
N ILE A 400 -6.30 22.47 -13.05
CA ILE A 400 -6.47 23.93 -12.98
C ILE A 400 -5.40 24.70 -13.77
N PRO A 401 -4.08 24.45 -13.65
CA PRO A 401 -3.11 25.21 -14.43
C PRO A 401 -3.24 24.97 -15.93
N PHE A 402 -3.42 23.72 -16.36
CA PHE A 402 -3.57 23.37 -17.77
C PHE A 402 -4.78 24.05 -18.41
N THR A 403 -5.91 24.09 -17.69
CA THR A 403 -7.10 24.80 -18.14
C THR A 403 -6.93 26.32 -18.09
N SER A 404 -6.33 26.85 -17.02
CA SER A 404 -6.17 28.30 -16.82
C SER A 404 -5.23 28.93 -17.85
N PHE A 405 -4.08 28.31 -18.11
CA PHE A 405 -3.12 28.81 -19.10
C PHE A 405 -3.68 28.78 -20.52
N ALA A 406 -4.55 27.83 -20.83
CA ALA A 406 -5.23 27.77 -22.12
C ALA A 406 -6.41 28.78 -22.24
N LEU A 407 -7.08 29.13 -21.13
CA LEU A 407 -8.15 30.13 -21.10
C LEU A 407 -7.61 31.57 -21.20
N PHE A 408 -6.40 31.80 -20.67
CA PHE A 408 -5.71 33.10 -20.68
C PHE A 408 -4.38 33.04 -21.44
N PRO A 409 -4.38 32.99 -22.78
CA PRO A 409 -3.14 32.95 -23.59
C PRO A 409 -2.20 34.14 -23.35
N GLN A 410 -2.73 35.24 -22.79
CA GLN A 410 -1.94 36.42 -22.44
C GLN A 410 -0.92 36.14 -21.31
N TRP A 411 -1.20 35.18 -20.41
CA TRP A 411 -0.26 34.78 -19.36
C TRP A 411 0.98 34.04 -19.91
N LEU A 412 0.88 33.41 -21.09
CA LEU A 412 2.06 32.88 -21.78
C LEU A 412 2.97 33.99 -22.28
N LYS A 413 2.39 35.10 -22.77
CA LYS A 413 3.18 36.22 -23.29
C LYS A 413 3.98 36.93 -22.19
N SER A 414 3.58 36.77 -20.93
CA SER A 414 4.32 37.23 -19.75
C SER A 414 5.36 36.23 -19.23
N LEU A 415 5.33 34.97 -19.69
CA LEU A 415 6.43 34.05 -19.39
C LEU A 415 7.66 34.51 -20.19
N PRO A 416 8.84 34.62 -19.55
CA PRO A 416 10.04 35.04 -20.24
C PRO A 416 10.26 34.11 -21.44
N LYS A 417 10.55 34.70 -22.61
CA LYS A 417 10.88 33.92 -23.81
C LYS A 417 11.94 32.89 -23.44
N SER A 418 11.81 31.69 -24.00
CA SER A 418 12.66 30.50 -23.86
C SER A 418 14.13 30.76 -24.22
N GLY A 419 14.79 31.67 -23.51
CA GLY A 419 16.21 31.92 -23.55
C GLY A 419 16.95 30.97 -22.60
N GLY A 420 18.23 31.26 -22.32
CA GLY A 420 19.10 30.39 -21.51
C GLY A 420 18.59 30.05 -20.10
N TRP A 421 17.66 30.82 -19.54
CA TRP A 421 17.04 30.49 -18.25
C TRP A 421 16.21 29.20 -18.29
N LEU A 422 15.44 28.96 -19.35
CA LEU A 422 14.64 27.74 -19.46
C LEU A 422 15.54 26.50 -19.59
N ASN A 423 16.68 26.63 -20.28
CA ASN A 423 17.67 25.57 -20.34
C ASN A 423 18.30 25.29 -18.97
N THR A 424 18.57 26.34 -18.17
CA THR A 424 19.01 26.16 -16.77
C THR A 424 17.99 25.41 -15.93
N VAL A 425 16.71 25.75 -16.04
CA VAL A 425 15.64 25.04 -15.31
C VAL A 425 15.60 23.57 -15.75
N LYS A 426 15.69 23.28 -17.05
CA LYS A 426 15.74 21.91 -17.60
C LYS A 426 16.91 21.12 -16.99
N VAL A 427 18.12 21.67 -16.99
CA VAL A 427 19.32 20.99 -16.44
C VAL A 427 19.22 20.80 -14.93
N VAL A 428 18.74 21.80 -14.18
CA VAL A 428 18.51 21.69 -12.72
C VAL A 428 17.51 20.57 -12.44
N LEU A 429 16.37 20.52 -13.16
CA LEU A 429 15.39 19.44 -13.03
C LEU A 429 15.98 18.09 -13.42
N GLY A 430 16.84 18.02 -14.44
CA GLY A 430 17.52 16.78 -14.84
C GLY A 430 18.39 16.19 -13.73
N PHE A 431 19.20 17.02 -13.04
CA PHE A 431 19.97 16.55 -11.88
C PHE A 431 19.07 16.09 -10.72
N LEU A 432 17.96 16.80 -10.45
CA LEU A 432 16.99 16.39 -9.44
C LEU A 432 16.30 15.08 -9.81
N GLU A 433 15.94 14.87 -11.07
CA GLU A 433 15.38 13.61 -11.57
C GLU A 433 16.35 12.43 -11.40
N LEU A 434 17.64 12.63 -11.70
CA LEU A 434 18.65 11.59 -11.47
C LEU A 434 18.76 11.22 -9.98
N ALA A 435 18.72 12.20 -9.07
CA ALA A 435 18.74 11.93 -7.63
C ALA A 435 17.46 11.19 -7.18
N LEU A 436 16.29 11.59 -7.68
CA LEU A 436 15.02 10.92 -7.40
C LEU A 436 14.95 9.50 -7.96
N ALA A 437 15.54 9.25 -9.13
CA ALA A 437 15.61 7.92 -9.72
C ALA A 437 16.25 6.92 -8.74
N LEU A 438 17.37 7.32 -8.12
CA LEU A 438 18.07 6.49 -7.14
C LEU A 438 17.19 6.09 -5.95
N LYS A 439 16.19 6.91 -5.58
CA LYS A 439 15.25 6.55 -4.51
C LYS A 439 14.40 5.33 -4.89
N PHE A 440 13.88 5.28 -6.11
CA PHE A 440 13.10 4.12 -6.58
C PHE A 440 13.97 2.86 -6.67
N PHE A 441 15.22 3.00 -7.14
CA PHE A 441 16.17 1.89 -7.14
C PHE A 441 16.49 1.42 -5.71
N SER A 442 16.71 2.35 -4.77
CA SER A 442 16.94 2.06 -3.36
C SER A 442 15.80 1.29 -2.68
N ILE A 443 14.55 1.61 -3.00
CA ILE A 443 13.40 0.89 -2.43
C ILE A 443 13.38 -0.56 -2.93
N ALA A 444 13.62 -0.78 -4.22
CA ALA A 444 13.71 -2.13 -4.77
C ALA A 444 14.88 -2.92 -4.16
N ASP A 445 16.04 -2.28 -4.02
CA ASP A 445 17.24 -2.85 -3.42
C ASP A 445 17.02 -3.31 -1.97
N GLN A 446 16.37 -2.48 -1.16
CA GLN A 446 16.08 -2.79 0.26
C GLN A 446 15.01 -3.86 0.45
N VAL A 447 13.93 -3.80 -0.33
CA VAL A 447 12.81 -4.75 -0.18
C VAL A 447 13.20 -6.17 -0.63
N TYR A 448 14.19 -6.29 -1.51
CA TYR A 448 14.69 -7.57 -2.05
C TYR A 448 16.08 -7.96 -1.53
N HIS A 449 16.66 -7.20 -0.59
CA HIS A 449 17.96 -7.47 0.04
C HIS A 449 19.10 -7.66 -0.98
N TRP A 450 19.15 -6.80 -1.99
CA TRP A 450 20.15 -6.87 -3.05
C TRP A 450 21.53 -6.35 -2.60
N HIS A 451 21.57 -5.37 -1.68
CA HIS A 451 22.79 -4.75 -1.17
C HIS A 451 23.66 -4.11 -2.28
N LEU A 452 23.03 -3.56 -3.34
CA LEU A 452 23.74 -2.81 -4.38
C LEU A 452 23.81 -1.32 -4.05
N LEU A 453 22.82 -0.79 -3.32
CA LEU A 453 22.68 0.65 -3.07
C LEU A 453 22.53 0.94 -1.57
N ASP A 454 23.45 0.37 -0.80
CA ASP A 454 23.64 0.66 0.61
C ASP A 454 23.90 2.14 0.87
N ARG A 455 23.77 2.56 2.13
CA ARG A 455 23.65 3.98 2.52
C ARG A 455 24.80 4.85 2.01
N GLU A 456 26.03 4.37 2.06
CA GLU A 456 27.24 5.05 1.61
C GLU A 456 27.29 5.20 0.09
N VAL A 457 26.88 4.18 -0.66
CA VAL A 457 26.84 4.21 -2.13
C VAL A 457 25.74 5.17 -2.57
N TYR A 458 24.57 5.10 -1.93
CA TYR A 458 23.47 6.03 -2.14
C TYR A 458 23.90 7.48 -1.89
N LEU A 459 24.53 7.75 -0.74
CA LEU A 459 25.03 9.08 -0.38
C LEU A 459 26.14 9.56 -1.32
N ALA A 460 27.04 8.69 -1.77
CA ALA A 460 28.09 9.04 -2.71
C ALA A 460 27.50 9.52 -4.03
N PHE A 461 26.51 8.81 -4.60
CA PHE A 461 25.83 9.26 -5.81
C PHE A 461 25.12 10.60 -5.60
N TRP A 462 24.43 10.79 -4.48
CA TRP A 462 23.77 12.07 -4.16
C TRP A 462 24.77 13.22 -4.04
N ILE A 463 25.86 13.03 -3.31
CA ILE A 463 26.94 14.03 -3.16
C ILE A 463 27.52 14.41 -4.53
N VAL A 464 27.77 13.44 -5.41
CA VAL A 464 28.28 13.69 -6.76
C VAL A 464 27.25 14.45 -7.61
N ILE A 465 26.00 14.00 -7.65
CA ILE A 465 24.93 14.63 -8.45
C ILE A 465 24.71 16.08 -8.03
N PHE A 466 24.54 16.34 -6.73
CA PHE A 466 24.35 17.70 -6.21
C PHE A 466 25.63 18.54 -6.31
N GLY A 467 26.81 17.94 -6.20
CA GLY A 467 28.09 18.62 -6.46
C GLY A 467 28.18 19.11 -7.91
N LEU A 468 27.86 18.24 -8.88
CA LEU A 468 27.81 18.60 -10.31
C LEU A 468 26.76 19.70 -10.57
N LEU A 469 25.59 19.63 -9.94
CA LEU A 469 24.59 20.69 -9.98
C LEU A 469 25.14 22.03 -9.46
N GLY A 470 25.86 22.02 -8.34
CA GLY A 470 26.51 23.20 -7.79
C GLY A 470 27.53 23.82 -8.75
N PHE A 471 28.40 22.99 -9.34
CA PHE A 471 29.37 23.44 -10.35
C PHE A 471 28.72 23.94 -11.64
N TYR A 472 27.62 23.31 -12.06
CA TYR A 472 26.79 23.78 -13.18
C TYR A 472 26.23 25.18 -12.92
N LEU A 473 25.68 25.43 -11.74
CA LEU A 473 25.12 26.74 -11.36
C LEU A 473 26.20 27.84 -11.31
N LEU A 474 27.43 27.50 -10.95
CA LEU A 474 28.59 28.39 -11.03
C LEU A 474 29.11 28.61 -12.47
N GLY A 475 28.50 27.97 -13.48
CA GLY A 475 28.89 28.09 -14.88
C GLY A 475 30.17 27.33 -15.26
N LYS A 476 30.66 26.44 -14.39
CA LYS A 476 31.86 25.62 -14.62
C LYS A 476 31.57 24.43 -15.55
N ILE A 477 30.35 23.91 -15.48
CA ILE A 477 29.83 22.86 -16.37
C ILE A 477 28.79 23.49 -17.29
N ARG A 478 28.77 23.09 -18.57
CA ARG A 478 27.77 23.55 -19.55
C ARG A 478 27.24 22.35 -20.32
N THR A 479 25.94 22.34 -20.59
CA THR A 479 25.31 21.32 -21.44
C THR A 479 25.28 21.78 -22.90
N PRO A 480 25.05 20.89 -23.89
CA PRO A 480 25.10 21.23 -25.32
C PRO A 480 24.19 22.39 -25.74
N HIS A 481 23.10 22.63 -25.01
CA HIS A 481 22.10 23.65 -25.32
C HIS A 481 22.25 24.94 -24.47
N ASP A 482 23.32 25.06 -23.67
CA ASP A 482 23.55 26.24 -22.84
C ASP A 482 24.31 27.35 -23.58
N SER A 483 23.88 28.60 -23.38
CA SER A 483 24.63 29.78 -23.81
C SER A 483 25.84 30.03 -22.87
N PRO A 484 26.96 30.58 -23.38
CA PRO A 484 28.12 30.90 -22.56
C PRO A 484 27.75 31.86 -21.43
N VAL A 485 28.23 31.56 -20.23
CA VAL A 485 27.98 32.34 -19.00
C VAL A 485 29.24 33.15 -18.69
N GLU A 486 29.23 34.44 -19.03
CA GLU A 486 30.37 35.33 -18.73
C GLU A 486 30.40 35.76 -17.26
N LYS A 487 29.23 35.91 -16.63
CA LYS A 487 29.07 36.28 -15.22
C LYS A 487 27.98 35.42 -14.57
N VAL A 488 28.25 34.92 -13.37
CA VAL A 488 27.27 34.18 -12.58
C VAL A 488 26.24 35.17 -12.04
N SER A 489 24.96 34.95 -12.34
CA SER A 489 23.87 35.77 -11.82
C SER A 489 23.65 35.51 -10.33
N VAL A 490 23.20 36.54 -9.59
CA VAL A 490 22.93 36.42 -8.14
C VAL A 490 21.99 35.25 -7.81
N PRO A 491 20.89 34.99 -8.54
CA PRO A 491 20.03 33.83 -8.27
C PRO A 491 20.75 32.49 -8.44
N ARG A 492 21.61 32.35 -9.45
CA ARG A 492 22.41 31.12 -9.65
C ARG A 492 23.43 30.94 -8.54
N LEU A 493 24.05 32.03 -8.09
CA LEU A 493 25.00 32.00 -6.98
C LEU A 493 24.32 31.58 -5.67
N LEU A 494 23.16 32.15 -5.34
CA LEU A 494 22.40 31.76 -4.14
C LEU A 494 21.99 30.28 -4.20
N LEU A 495 21.51 29.81 -5.35
CA LEU A 495 21.15 28.40 -5.52
C LEU A 495 22.38 27.48 -5.41
N ALA A 496 23.53 27.89 -5.94
CA ALA A 496 24.78 27.16 -5.80
C ALA A 496 25.23 27.07 -4.33
N ILE A 497 25.13 28.17 -3.57
CA ILE A 497 25.45 28.17 -2.12
C ILE A 497 24.56 27.19 -1.37
N VAL A 498 23.24 27.21 -1.63
CA VAL A 498 22.29 26.27 -1.02
C VAL A 498 22.65 24.82 -1.39
N THR A 499 22.96 24.58 -2.67
CA THR A 499 23.33 23.26 -3.18
C THR A 499 24.62 22.73 -2.54
N PHE A 500 25.67 23.54 -2.44
CA PHE A 500 26.91 23.12 -1.79
C PHE A 500 26.77 22.96 -0.27
N THR A 501 25.95 23.81 0.38
CA THR A 501 25.60 23.62 1.80
C THR A 501 24.92 22.27 2.00
N PHE A 502 24.01 21.90 1.10
CA PHE A 502 23.35 20.59 1.12
C PHE A 502 24.34 19.43 0.92
N VAL A 503 25.28 19.57 -0.03
CA VAL A 503 26.36 18.58 -0.23
C VAL A 503 27.20 18.42 1.03
N VAL A 504 27.65 19.52 1.64
CA VAL A 504 28.46 19.50 2.86
C VAL A 504 27.70 18.88 4.03
N TYR A 505 26.39 19.12 4.14
CA TYR A 505 25.54 18.47 5.14
C TYR A 505 25.51 16.95 4.99
N MET A 506 25.54 16.40 3.77
CA MET A 506 25.48 14.96 3.52
C MET A 506 26.81 14.24 3.77
N ILE A 507 27.95 14.91 3.64
CA ILE A 507 29.29 14.32 3.78
C ILE A 507 29.43 13.52 5.09
N PRO A 508 29.12 14.05 6.29
CA PRO A 508 29.20 13.28 7.54
C PRO A 508 28.34 12.01 7.56
N GLY A 509 27.27 11.94 6.75
CA GLY A 509 26.41 10.76 6.67
C GLY A 509 27.12 9.52 6.15
N MET A 510 28.15 9.69 5.30
CA MET A 510 28.98 8.57 4.81
C MET A 510 29.77 7.89 5.94
N TRP A 511 29.91 8.54 7.09
CA TRP A 511 30.60 8.03 8.28
C TRP A 511 29.67 7.73 9.46
N GLY A 512 28.36 7.57 9.19
CA GLY A 512 27.38 7.16 10.20
C GLY A 512 26.59 8.30 10.84
N ALA A 513 26.73 9.56 10.40
CA ALA A 513 25.86 10.62 10.89
C ALA A 513 24.37 10.33 10.54
N PRO A 514 23.42 10.56 11.46
CA PRO A 514 22.03 10.16 11.26
C PRO A 514 21.28 10.99 10.20
N LEU A 515 21.78 12.18 9.85
CA LEU A 515 21.17 13.07 8.84
C LEU A 515 19.64 13.20 9.00
N LYS A 516 19.17 13.60 10.18
CA LYS A 516 17.75 13.59 10.57
C LYS A 516 16.79 14.25 9.57
N ALA A 517 17.25 15.27 8.84
CA ALA A 517 16.44 15.94 7.81
C ALA A 517 16.13 15.02 6.62
N LEU A 518 17.04 14.11 6.29
CA LEU A 518 16.96 13.21 5.13
C LEU A 518 16.59 11.77 5.51
N ALA A 519 16.27 11.49 6.77
CA ALA A 519 16.09 10.13 7.27
C ALA A 519 15.02 9.32 6.51
N GLY A 520 13.96 9.97 6.01
CA GLY A 520 12.94 9.29 5.19
C GLY A 520 13.42 8.90 3.77
N TYR A 521 14.43 9.60 3.25
CA TYR A 521 14.92 9.41 1.89
C TYR A 521 16.15 8.49 1.82
N LEU A 522 16.98 8.47 2.86
CA LEU A 522 18.20 7.68 2.90
C LEU A 522 17.92 6.21 3.27
N PRO A 523 18.77 5.28 2.80
CA PRO A 523 18.80 3.93 3.35
C PRO A 523 19.05 3.92 4.88
N PRO A 524 18.55 2.90 5.59
CA PRO A 524 18.73 2.76 7.03
C PRO A 524 20.20 2.73 7.45
N GLN A 525 20.52 3.19 8.68
CA GLN A 525 21.89 3.14 9.18
C GLN A 525 22.46 1.72 9.31
N SER A 526 21.61 0.71 9.37
CA SER A 526 22.01 -0.70 9.44
C SER A 526 22.67 -1.20 8.16
N THR A 527 22.38 -0.57 7.01
CA THR A 527 22.99 -0.90 5.71
C THR A 527 24.38 -0.30 5.52
N LEU A 528 24.87 0.50 6.48
CA LEU A 528 26.17 1.16 6.37
C LEU A 528 27.29 0.18 6.77
N ASP A 529 28.18 -0.16 5.85
CA ASP A 529 29.31 -1.08 6.13
C ASP A 529 30.38 -0.39 7.00
N PHE A 530 30.60 0.91 6.77
CA PHE A 530 31.63 1.69 7.46
C PHE A 530 31.05 2.74 8.40
N ASP A 531 30.84 2.38 9.66
CA ASP A 531 30.42 3.31 10.71
C ASP A 531 31.58 3.72 11.62
N LEU A 532 32.00 4.99 11.53
CA LEU A 532 33.07 5.52 12.39
C LEU A 532 32.60 5.66 13.84
N SER A 533 31.31 5.90 14.08
CA SER A 533 30.74 6.10 15.41
C SER A 533 30.75 4.82 16.25
N LYS A 534 30.53 3.66 15.60
CA LYS A 534 30.61 2.34 16.24
C LYS A 534 32.04 1.92 16.61
N ARG A 535 33.07 2.47 15.95
CA ARG A 535 34.48 2.18 16.27
C ARG A 535 35.02 2.94 17.49
N THR A 536 34.41 4.09 17.81
CA THR A 536 34.78 4.91 18.98
C THR A 536 34.02 4.55 20.25
N ALA A 537 32.91 3.82 20.14
CA ALA A 537 32.27 3.21 21.30
C ALA A 537 33.15 2.05 21.80
N ALA A 538 33.60 2.11 23.05
CA ALA A 538 34.16 0.94 23.73
C ALA A 538 33.17 -0.23 23.57
N PRO A 539 33.61 -1.50 23.50
CA PRO A 539 32.69 -2.61 23.40
C PRO A 539 31.80 -2.59 24.63
N ALA A 540 30.60 -2.04 24.49
CA ALA A 540 29.58 -2.13 25.51
C ALA A 540 29.35 -3.62 25.67
N SER A 541 29.58 -4.13 26.88
CA SER A 541 29.27 -5.50 27.25
C SER A 541 27.78 -5.73 26.96
N THR A 542 27.49 -6.24 25.78
CA THR A 542 26.16 -6.70 25.41
C THR A 542 25.88 -7.87 26.33
N GLY A 543 24.91 -7.71 27.21
CA GLY A 543 24.19 -8.83 27.78
C GLY A 543 23.46 -9.52 26.64
N VAL A 544 24.20 -10.26 25.81
CA VAL A 544 23.64 -11.06 24.72
C VAL A 544 22.71 -12.06 25.37
N SER A 545 21.39 -11.87 25.22
CA SER A 545 20.50 -13.00 25.37
C SER A 545 20.89 -14.01 24.29
N THR A 546 21.47 -15.12 24.72
CA THR A 546 21.98 -16.25 23.94
C THR A 546 20.88 -17.04 23.21
N GLU A 547 19.65 -16.53 23.14
CA GLU A 547 18.56 -17.16 22.39
C GLU A 547 18.62 -16.67 20.93
N ALA A 548 18.78 -17.61 20.00
CA ALA A 548 18.72 -17.32 18.57
C ALA A 548 17.32 -16.79 18.20
N ARG A 549 17.26 -15.54 17.71
CA ARG A 549 16.01 -14.85 17.34
C ARG A 549 15.72 -15.06 15.85
N LYS A 550 14.46 -15.32 15.50
CA LYS A 550 14.11 -15.48 14.08
C LYS A 550 14.32 -14.19 13.30
N TYR A 551 14.88 -14.31 12.09
CA TYR A 551 15.12 -13.24 11.13
C TYR A 551 16.06 -12.12 11.60
N ALA A 552 16.81 -12.33 12.69
CA ALA A 552 17.77 -11.34 13.21
C ALA A 552 18.99 -11.14 12.31
N ASP A 553 19.20 -12.04 11.35
CA ASP A 553 20.15 -11.95 10.25
C ASP A 553 19.66 -11.04 9.11
N LEU A 554 18.34 -10.90 8.94
CA LEU A 554 17.73 -10.09 7.89
C LEU A 554 17.34 -8.69 8.37
N PHE A 555 16.97 -8.56 9.64
CA PHE A 555 16.40 -7.32 10.18
C PHE A 555 17.17 -6.81 11.39
N HIS A 556 17.22 -5.49 11.51
CA HIS A 556 17.89 -4.79 12.59
C HIS A 556 17.04 -3.62 13.07
N LEU A 557 16.98 -3.44 14.39
CA LEU A 557 16.33 -2.30 15.01
C LEU A 557 17.28 -1.09 15.06
N PRO A 558 16.76 0.14 14.92
CA PRO A 558 17.57 1.36 15.05
C PRO A 558 17.97 1.62 16.52
N HIS A 559 18.93 2.54 16.71
CA HIS A 559 19.33 3.09 18.03
C HIS A 559 19.80 2.04 19.05
N GLU A 560 20.38 0.94 18.57
CA GLU A 560 20.88 -0.16 19.42
C GLU A 560 19.76 -0.74 20.30
N LEU A 561 18.52 -0.67 19.83
CA LEU A 561 17.41 -1.35 20.48
C LEU A 561 17.48 -2.84 20.17
N GLU A 562 17.18 -3.66 21.17
CA GLU A 562 17.05 -5.09 21.00
C GLU A 562 15.58 -5.49 20.98
N GLY A 563 15.24 -6.45 20.11
CA GLY A 563 13.87 -6.93 19.96
C GLY A 563 13.79 -8.13 19.04
N PHE A 564 12.57 -8.41 18.60
CA PHE A 564 12.19 -9.58 17.80
C PHE A 564 11.64 -9.16 16.44
N PHE A 565 11.60 -10.12 15.51
CA PHE A 565 11.01 -9.94 14.17
C PHE A 565 9.94 -10.99 13.85
N ASP A 566 9.64 -11.87 14.80
CA ASP A 566 8.53 -12.82 14.76
C ASP A 566 7.53 -12.49 15.88
N TYR A 567 6.28 -12.34 15.50
CA TYR A 567 5.20 -11.95 16.42
C TYR A 567 5.00 -12.95 17.57
N ARG A 568 5.05 -14.25 17.29
CA ARG A 568 4.77 -15.28 18.30
C ARG A 568 5.95 -15.43 19.26
N GLU A 569 7.17 -15.33 18.73
CA GLU A 569 8.38 -15.33 19.53
C GLU A 569 8.41 -14.15 20.50
N ALA A 570 8.05 -12.95 20.03
CA ALA A 570 7.97 -11.75 20.87
C ALA A 570 6.98 -11.90 22.02
N LEU A 571 5.76 -12.39 21.76
CA LEU A 571 4.76 -12.63 22.81
C LEU A 571 5.21 -13.69 23.82
N ALA A 572 5.83 -14.77 23.35
CA ALA A 572 6.33 -15.83 24.21
C ALA A 572 7.44 -15.32 25.13
N TYR A 573 8.38 -14.53 24.60
CA TYR A 573 9.44 -13.91 25.40
C TYR A 573 8.89 -12.87 26.38
N ALA A 574 7.98 -12.01 25.92
CA ALA A 574 7.33 -11.01 26.76
C ALA A 574 6.65 -11.62 27.98
N LYS A 575 6.00 -12.77 27.81
CA LYS A 575 5.43 -13.56 28.90
C LYS A 575 6.48 -14.09 29.90
N LYS A 576 7.66 -14.48 29.43
CA LYS A 576 8.78 -14.91 30.31
C LYS A 576 9.32 -13.75 31.15
N VAL A 577 9.46 -12.56 30.55
CA VAL A 577 10.05 -11.39 31.21
C VAL A 577 9.02 -10.45 31.87
N ASN A 578 7.73 -10.80 31.75
CA ASN A 578 6.58 -10.06 32.28
C ASN A 578 6.57 -8.57 31.87
N LYS A 579 6.71 -8.30 30.57
CA LYS A 579 6.65 -6.96 30.00
C LYS A 579 5.61 -6.90 28.88
N PRO A 580 4.95 -5.73 28.66
CA PRO A 580 4.09 -5.54 27.51
C PRO A 580 4.89 -5.57 26.20
N VAL A 581 4.22 -5.85 25.09
CA VAL A 581 4.84 -5.87 23.76
C VAL A 581 4.52 -4.59 23.00
N PHE A 582 5.57 -3.95 22.47
CA PHE A 582 5.49 -2.86 21.52
C PHE A 582 5.63 -3.45 20.11
N ILE A 583 4.55 -3.43 19.34
CA ILE A 583 4.53 -3.88 17.95
C ILE A 583 4.71 -2.66 17.05
N ASP A 584 5.73 -2.70 16.20
CA ASP A 584 5.96 -1.76 15.11
C ASP A 584 5.66 -2.43 13.77
N PHE A 585 4.49 -2.16 13.19
CA PHE A 585 4.22 -2.49 11.80
C PHE A 585 4.91 -1.47 10.90
N THR A 586 6.00 -1.91 10.28
CA THR A 586 6.95 -1.09 9.57
C THR A 586 7.20 -1.63 8.16
N GLY A 587 8.06 -0.97 7.40
CA GLY A 587 8.47 -1.46 6.09
C GLY A 587 9.79 -0.86 5.64
N HIS A 588 10.50 -1.59 4.78
CA HIS A 588 11.75 -1.14 4.16
C HIS A 588 11.53 0.15 3.36
N GLY A 589 10.49 0.21 2.55
CA GLY A 589 10.13 1.38 1.75
C GLY A 589 9.39 2.49 2.51
N CYS A 590 9.19 2.33 3.82
CA CYS A 590 8.35 3.23 4.61
C CYS A 590 9.08 4.51 5.06
N VAL A 591 8.97 5.58 4.27
CA VAL A 591 9.54 6.90 4.57
C VAL A 591 9.12 7.43 5.94
N ASN A 592 7.82 7.37 6.24
CA ASN A 592 7.26 7.85 7.51
C ASN A 592 7.78 7.05 8.72
N CYS A 593 8.04 5.75 8.55
CA CYS A 593 8.59 4.90 9.60
C CYS A 593 10.03 5.34 9.93
N ARG A 594 10.86 5.53 8.90
CA ARG A 594 12.24 6.01 9.08
C ARG A 594 12.29 7.41 9.70
N GLU A 595 11.34 8.28 9.36
CA GLU A 595 11.24 9.61 9.97
C GLU A 595 10.88 9.55 11.45
N MET A 596 9.91 8.71 11.83
CA MET A 596 9.58 8.46 13.24
C MET A 596 10.77 7.91 14.02
N GLU A 597 11.51 6.97 13.45
CA GLU A 597 12.73 6.43 14.07
C GLU A 597 13.77 7.53 14.31
N ALA A 598 14.05 8.36 13.30
CA ALA A 598 15.10 9.36 13.37
C ALA A 598 14.75 10.61 14.21
N ARG A 599 13.46 10.91 14.40
CA ARG A 599 12.99 12.12 15.09
C ARG A 599 12.34 11.86 16.43
N VAL A 600 11.57 10.79 16.56
CA VAL A 600 10.77 10.47 17.75
C VAL A 600 11.45 9.40 18.60
N TRP A 601 11.88 8.28 18.01
CA TRP A 601 12.46 7.18 18.79
C TRP A 601 13.82 7.53 19.39
N VAL A 602 14.56 8.45 18.76
CA VAL A 602 15.85 8.94 19.28
C VAL A 602 15.70 9.86 20.50
N ASP A 603 14.48 10.36 20.78
CA ASP A 603 14.25 11.21 21.94
C ASP A 603 14.53 10.41 23.23
N PRO A 604 15.33 10.93 24.18
CA PRO A 604 15.72 10.19 25.38
C PRO A 604 14.53 9.68 26.19
N ALA A 605 13.42 10.43 26.26
CA ALA A 605 12.25 10.01 27.01
C ALA A 605 11.54 8.82 26.36
N VAL A 606 11.51 8.79 25.01
CA VAL A 606 10.93 7.68 24.24
C VAL A 606 11.87 6.47 24.26
N LEU A 607 13.16 6.69 23.97
CA LEU A 607 14.16 5.63 23.84
C LEU A 607 14.31 4.80 25.13
N GLN A 608 14.34 5.47 26.28
CA GLN A 608 14.43 4.80 27.58
C GLN A 608 13.22 3.90 27.85
N ARG A 609 12.00 4.34 27.51
CA ARG A 609 10.78 3.55 27.68
C ARG A 609 10.76 2.34 26.76
N LEU A 610 11.08 2.54 25.47
CA LEU A 610 11.17 1.43 24.51
C LEU A 610 12.18 0.37 24.96
N ARG A 611 13.35 0.78 25.43
CA ARG A 611 14.42 -0.13 25.89
C ARG A 611 14.07 -0.87 27.18
N ASN A 612 13.52 -0.16 28.17
CA ASN A 612 13.39 -0.70 29.52
C ASN A 612 12.03 -1.33 29.79
N ASP A 613 10.96 -0.80 29.21
CA ASP A 613 9.59 -1.12 29.61
C ASP A 613 8.87 -2.07 28.68
N TYR A 614 9.35 -2.23 27.44
CA TYR A 614 8.69 -3.01 26.41
C TYR A 614 9.57 -4.11 25.84
N VAL A 615 8.94 -5.18 25.38
CA VAL A 615 9.53 -6.09 24.39
C VAL A 615 9.17 -5.56 23.01
N ILE A 616 10.17 -5.21 22.21
CA ILE A 616 9.97 -4.63 20.88
C ILE A 616 9.85 -5.76 19.86
N VAL A 617 8.86 -5.65 18.97
CA VAL A 617 8.78 -6.47 17.76
C VAL A 617 8.55 -5.58 16.54
N ALA A 618 9.45 -5.67 15.57
CA ALA A 618 9.32 -4.96 14.29
C ALA A 618 8.84 -5.94 13.22
N LEU A 619 7.68 -5.66 12.64
CA LEU A 619 7.01 -6.48 11.64
C LEU A 619 7.05 -5.75 10.30
N TYR A 620 8.00 -6.13 9.46
CA TYR A 620 8.14 -5.61 8.10
C TYR A 620 7.03 -6.17 7.23
N VAL A 621 6.14 -5.32 6.72
CA VAL A 621 4.95 -5.73 5.95
C VAL A 621 5.20 -5.78 4.44
N ASP A 622 6.29 -5.17 3.98
CA ASP A 622 6.65 -5.10 2.56
C ASP A 622 7.73 -6.11 2.17
N ASP A 623 8.31 -6.82 3.13
CA ASP A 623 9.37 -7.81 2.93
C ASP A 623 8.95 -8.98 1.99
N LYS A 624 9.88 -9.36 1.12
CA LYS A 624 9.64 -10.35 0.05
C LYS A 624 10.29 -11.70 0.29
N THR A 625 10.89 -11.92 1.46
CA THR A 625 11.47 -13.21 1.82
C THR A 625 10.38 -14.28 1.84
N GLU A 626 10.50 -15.27 0.95
CA GLU A 626 9.56 -16.39 0.89
C GLU A 626 9.78 -17.34 2.08
N LEU A 627 8.68 -17.70 2.72
CA LEU A 627 8.67 -18.68 3.81
C LEU A 627 8.58 -20.10 3.23
N PRO A 628 9.02 -21.14 3.97
CA PRO A 628 8.78 -22.53 3.57
C PRO A 628 7.29 -22.81 3.37
N GLU A 629 6.93 -23.66 2.40
CA GLU A 629 5.52 -23.96 2.05
C GLU A 629 4.68 -24.42 3.25
N ALA A 630 5.29 -25.11 4.20
CA ALA A 630 4.64 -25.55 5.45
C ALA A 630 4.13 -24.41 6.34
N GLN A 631 4.63 -23.19 6.14
CA GLN A 631 4.23 -21.99 6.87
C GLN A 631 3.24 -21.12 6.08
N TRP A 632 2.92 -21.47 4.84
CA TRP A 632 1.95 -20.74 4.04
C TRP A 632 0.54 -20.97 4.59
N TYR A 633 -0.26 -19.91 4.62
CA TYR A 633 -1.66 -20.00 4.98
C TYR A 633 -2.51 -19.09 4.10
N THR A 634 -3.78 -19.46 3.94
CA THR A 634 -4.77 -18.63 3.25
C THR A 634 -5.41 -17.68 4.24
N SER A 635 -5.34 -16.39 3.96
CA SER A 635 -5.95 -15.37 4.81
C SER A 635 -7.47 -15.44 4.77
N LYS A 636 -8.10 -15.18 5.91
CA LYS A 636 -9.56 -15.04 6.04
C LYS A 636 -10.08 -13.70 5.52
N TYR A 637 -9.19 -12.72 5.31
CA TYR A 637 -9.57 -11.37 4.87
C TYR A 637 -9.74 -11.30 3.35
N ASP A 638 -8.79 -11.85 2.59
CA ASP A 638 -8.78 -11.74 1.13
C ASP A 638 -8.74 -13.09 0.39
N ASN A 639 -8.83 -14.21 1.11
CA ASN A 639 -8.72 -15.57 0.56
C ASN A 639 -7.45 -15.83 -0.27
N LYS A 640 -6.39 -15.03 -0.07
CA LYS A 640 -5.10 -15.21 -0.76
C LYS A 640 -4.11 -15.93 0.13
N VAL A 641 -3.26 -16.75 -0.50
CA VAL A 641 -2.15 -17.44 0.15
C VAL A 641 -1.04 -16.45 0.50
N LYS A 642 -0.60 -16.44 1.76
CA LYS A 642 0.47 -15.58 2.27
C LYS A 642 1.79 -16.35 2.30
N LYS A 643 2.62 -16.09 1.28
CA LYS A 643 3.88 -16.81 1.03
C LYS A 643 5.13 -16.16 1.63
N THR A 644 5.13 -14.84 1.83
CA THR A 644 6.30 -14.08 2.32
C THR A 644 6.12 -13.60 3.75
N ILE A 645 7.22 -13.27 4.43
CA ILE A 645 7.20 -12.62 5.76
C ILE A 645 6.31 -11.38 5.72
N GLY A 646 6.54 -10.49 4.75
CA GLY A 646 5.75 -9.27 4.60
C GLY A 646 4.26 -9.52 4.39
N ALA A 647 3.90 -10.50 3.55
CA ALA A 647 2.51 -10.84 3.30
C ALA A 647 1.79 -11.35 4.57
N GLN A 648 2.47 -12.13 5.41
CA GLN A 648 1.92 -12.60 6.68
C GLN A 648 1.81 -11.48 7.72
N ASN A 649 2.80 -10.60 7.80
CA ASN A 649 2.78 -9.44 8.69
C ASN A 649 1.71 -8.42 8.30
N ALA A 650 1.56 -8.11 7.01
CA ALA A 650 0.50 -7.26 6.49
C ALA A 650 -0.90 -7.83 6.79
N ASP A 651 -1.04 -9.14 6.63
CA ASP A 651 -2.29 -9.84 6.93
C ASP A 651 -2.62 -9.81 8.43
N LEU A 652 -1.63 -10.03 9.29
CA LEU A 652 -1.76 -9.89 10.74
C LEU A 652 -2.21 -8.47 11.11
N GLN A 653 -1.63 -7.44 10.50
CA GLN A 653 -1.99 -6.05 10.72
C GLN A 653 -3.48 -5.81 10.41
N ILE A 654 -3.94 -6.28 9.25
CA ILE A 654 -5.30 -6.08 8.77
C ILE A 654 -6.30 -6.88 9.61
N VAL A 655 -6.05 -8.17 9.79
CA VAL A 655 -7.00 -9.09 10.43
C VAL A 655 -7.11 -8.83 11.93
N LYS A 656 -5.98 -8.57 12.62
CA LYS A 656 -5.97 -8.43 14.08
C LYS A 656 -6.17 -6.99 14.55
N TYR A 657 -5.61 -6.02 13.82
CA TYR A 657 -5.58 -4.61 14.26
C TYR A 657 -6.37 -3.67 13.36
N ASN A 658 -7.05 -4.20 12.33
CA ASN A 658 -7.92 -3.45 11.41
C ASN A 658 -7.23 -2.22 10.81
N ASN A 659 -5.97 -2.38 10.40
CA ASN A 659 -5.14 -1.32 9.85
C ASN A 659 -4.26 -1.85 8.71
N ASN A 660 -3.87 -0.99 7.78
CA ASN A 660 -3.03 -1.32 6.62
C ASN A 660 -2.02 -0.22 6.27
N ALA A 661 -1.89 0.80 7.13
CA ALA A 661 -0.98 1.92 6.97
C ALA A 661 0.28 1.71 7.83
N GLN A 662 1.40 2.27 7.40
CA GLN A 662 2.65 2.22 8.14
C GLN A 662 3.23 3.65 8.26
N PRO A 663 3.81 4.03 9.42
CA PRO A 663 3.97 3.22 10.63
C PRO A 663 2.66 3.02 11.40
N HIS A 664 2.52 1.86 12.04
CA HIS A 664 1.40 1.56 12.93
C HIS A 664 1.91 0.85 14.20
N TYR A 665 1.74 1.52 15.32
CA TYR A 665 2.25 1.10 16.63
C TYR A 665 1.12 0.55 17.50
N CYS A 666 1.28 -0.68 17.98
CA CYS A 666 0.33 -1.33 18.89
C CYS A 666 1.03 -1.70 20.21
N LEU A 667 0.41 -1.37 21.34
CA LEU A 667 0.85 -1.83 22.66
C LEU A 667 -0.07 -2.96 23.09
N VAL A 668 0.48 -4.14 23.35
CA VAL A 668 -0.32 -5.34 23.61
C VAL A 668 0.11 -6.12 24.85
N ASP A 669 -0.83 -6.87 25.42
CA ASP A 669 -0.56 -7.87 26.46
C ASP A 669 0.05 -9.17 25.88
N HIS A 670 0.29 -10.17 26.73
CA HIS A 670 0.93 -11.43 26.35
C HIS A 670 0.10 -12.28 25.37
N GLU A 671 -1.20 -12.02 25.27
CA GLU A 671 -2.12 -12.66 24.34
C GLU A 671 -2.28 -11.83 23.03
N GLY A 672 -1.66 -10.66 22.99
CA GLY A 672 -1.66 -9.76 21.86
C GLY A 672 -2.91 -8.88 21.76
N ASN A 673 -3.67 -8.73 22.84
CA ASN A 673 -4.80 -7.80 22.91
C ASN A 673 -4.28 -6.37 23.11
N LEU A 674 -4.93 -5.40 22.46
CA LEU A 674 -4.59 -3.99 22.60
C LEU A 674 -4.79 -3.51 24.05
N LEU A 675 -3.76 -2.89 24.60
CA LEU A 675 -3.80 -2.23 25.91
C LEU A 675 -4.40 -0.83 25.81
N VAL A 676 -4.12 -0.13 24.71
CA VAL A 676 -4.58 1.23 24.40
C VAL A 676 -4.82 1.36 22.89
N PRO A 677 -5.58 2.39 22.43
CA PRO A 677 -5.77 2.65 21.01
C PRO A 677 -4.42 2.80 20.28
N PRO A 678 -4.22 2.14 19.12
CA PRO A 678 -2.98 2.22 18.35
C PRO A 678 -2.62 3.65 17.92
N LYS A 679 -1.34 3.88 17.68
CA LYS A 679 -0.80 5.16 17.20
C LYS A 679 -0.17 5.00 15.81
N ASN A 680 -0.33 5.97 14.92
CA ASN A 680 0.29 5.97 13.59
C ASN A 680 1.44 7.02 13.57
N TYR A 681 1.64 7.64 12.41
CA TYR A 681 2.58 8.75 12.22
C TYR A 681 2.19 9.99 13.05
N ASP A 682 3.09 10.44 13.93
CA ASP A 682 2.98 11.65 14.74
C ASP A 682 4.38 12.03 15.26
N LEU A 683 4.92 13.14 14.77
CA LEU A 683 6.30 13.57 15.06
C LEU A 683 6.47 14.21 16.45
N ASP A 684 5.45 14.24 17.30
CA ASP A 684 5.51 14.78 18.66
C ASP A 684 6.03 13.72 19.67
N PRO A 685 7.28 13.86 20.18
CA PRO A 685 7.86 12.87 21.09
C PRO A 685 7.14 12.81 22.43
N ALA A 686 6.60 13.93 22.92
CA ALA A 686 5.90 13.98 24.19
C ALA A 686 4.59 13.18 24.12
N LYS A 687 3.83 13.35 23.02
CA LYS A 687 2.64 12.52 22.78
C LYS A 687 2.98 11.05 22.60
N PHE A 688 4.14 10.73 22.03
CA PHE A 688 4.57 9.34 21.86
C PHE A 688 4.99 8.71 23.20
N ALA A 689 5.73 9.45 24.03
CA ALA A 689 6.06 9.03 25.39
C ALA A 689 4.80 8.80 26.24
N ALA A 690 3.81 9.71 26.17
CA ALA A 690 2.53 9.54 26.86
C ALA A 690 1.76 8.29 26.40
N PHE A 691 1.82 7.97 25.11
CA PHE A 691 1.26 6.73 24.57
C PHE A 691 1.94 5.49 25.19
N LEU A 692 3.27 5.45 25.25
CA LEU A 692 4.02 4.37 25.91
C LEU A 692 3.72 4.27 27.41
N ASP A 693 3.61 5.40 28.11
CA ASP A 693 3.26 5.41 29.53
C ASP A 693 1.85 4.85 29.76
N SER A 694 0.89 5.21 28.91
CA SER A 694 -0.49 4.72 28.98
C SER A 694 -0.57 3.19 28.78
N GLY A 695 0.18 2.63 27.84
CA GLY A 695 0.23 1.18 27.63
C GLY A 695 0.83 0.43 28.81
N LYS A 696 1.91 0.95 29.40
CA LYS A 696 2.57 0.35 30.56
C LYS A 696 1.63 0.37 31.77
N ALA A 697 0.97 1.51 32.00
CA ALA A 697 -0.01 1.64 33.07
C ALA A 697 -1.21 0.70 32.88
N ALA A 698 -1.70 0.52 31.64
CA ALA A 698 -2.78 -0.41 31.33
C ALA A 698 -2.36 -1.87 31.54
N PHE A 699 -1.11 -2.23 31.23
CA PHE A 699 -0.56 -3.56 31.44
C PHE A 699 -0.46 -3.92 32.93
N VAL A 700 0.04 -3.00 33.77
CA VAL A 700 0.19 -3.22 35.23
C VAL A 700 -1.16 -3.34 35.95
N ARG A 701 -2.24 -2.80 35.36
CA ARG A 701 -3.60 -2.88 35.93
C ARG A 701 -4.32 -4.19 35.66
N LYS A 702 -3.86 -4.98 34.67
CA LYS A 702 -4.34 -6.34 34.39
C LYS A 702 -3.57 -7.34 35.22
#